data_AF-A0A4Q4VE68-F1
#
_entry.id   AF-A0A4Q4VE68-F1
#
_cell.length_a   1.000
_cell.length_b   1.000
_cell.length_c   1.000
_cell.angle_alpha   90.00
_cell.angle_beta   90.00
_cell.angle_gamma   90.00
#
_symmetry.space_group_name_H-M   'P 1'
#
loop_
_entity.id
_entity.type
_entity.pdbx_description
1 polymer ?
#
loop_
_entity_poly.entity_id
_entity_poly.type
_entity_poly.pdbx_seq_one_letter_code
_entity_poly.pdbx_strand_id
1 'polypeptide(L)'
;MRIEPRQHCERFGNVQINGLQRVIELDAGAAAPAAELGDGEDIVVPAEALAAAEKETAIIIACMNEEYPTIEGVLSGVPHDCLVIVVSNSDRPGRGRGVVDRYAAEVRMLEAFGARAHRSVIAVHQADPGVAAAFREAGMPELVDAAGDGLVYRGKGEAMIIGMAVAAFTGRKYVGFVDADNFVPGSVTEYCKVFAAGLHSARSPYAMVRISWNSKPKVRGGRLFFDKKGRSSRVVNEWLNRLLQEYTGYGTDLIVTGNAGEHAMTTELGLQLRLARGYAIEPYELINILERFGCGGAITDSDTDSGHDSDSDMEVCAPPTPPQTPPQLQTRSTQPRQQQHQCRPTPAPTNLVEIMQIETRNPHFHDTTKGEEHVQDMQLQGLNALYHSPVAPAALRARLLRHMVEHLGLEPGRAPPRERTYPPLAAALDFGVFFDVLTSEAASLRQIGLGAEVDVLLADRCATGRRSQRRRRRPGRSEAGARRGDRDDQESPRSSSDGWYDNMRVKKILALAAATTAVPFTPNPARVLAGRQSETPARFACTSASWPPTTIGQPNVPQAPSAELESMLSEVSAANIEKTIVKLASFGTRHTLSSQDPGGARGIGPARAWIRSEFQRYADAGDGRLAVETVGYVQEPDGGRIPFPTRIDDVVATLRGTEPDGRRLYVVSGHYDSRASDPLDYESDAPGADDDASGVAVSLELARIMSQPTYPRPRASIAFVAVAGEEQGLYGAQYLAQRYANASINVEGMFTNDIIGSPRADDGVTEDPHTIRLFAQGLPPLGVENATARERRLTIGGENDTPARNLARLVKEVAENEATGMNVSVVYRLDRYLRGGDHRPFLEAGFPAARFTEPHEDYAHQHQDVRVDPQTGKQYGDLPEFCDFEYVARVARVNGAALWSLANSAGAPRNVRVNTTALSNDSTFYWDPPVGGEEAVDGYEVVFRATNAPFWTDVIDVGLVNEVTVDLSKDNVVFGIRTRTLAAAGLAQAPEGYRTVVIATAWDDNYVLQAAAPAQSGSAVILSSLKNTPEQRWYLKDGSTKLQLANTTLCLDAGTGRNNGSPLTVRECVDGQPSQNWVYNAEGQIVLDQAGPQLCADLYFGSVRDNTPIVIWQCIAGDKNHLWSAADVTV
;
A
#
# COMPACT_ATOMS: atom_id res chain seq x y z
N MET A 1 4.26 10.01 -15.73
CA MET A 1 3.25 8.97 -15.46
C MET A 1 3.65 7.69 -16.17
N ARG A 2 3.41 6.53 -15.55
CA ARG A 2 3.65 5.18 -16.09
C ARG A 2 2.35 4.38 -16.05
N ILE A 3 1.99 3.71 -17.13
CA ILE A 3 0.76 2.93 -17.28
C ILE A 3 1.13 1.54 -17.85
N GLU A 4 0.45 0.48 -17.42
CA GLU A 4 0.70 -0.88 -17.93
C GLU A 4 0.58 -1.00 -19.48
N PRO A 5 1.33 -1.92 -20.10
CA PRO A 5 1.26 -2.21 -21.53
C PRO A 5 -0.14 -2.57 -22.04
N ARG A 6 -0.38 -2.35 -23.34
CA ARG A 6 -1.59 -2.80 -24.07
C ARG A 6 -1.55 -4.30 -24.38
N GLN A 7 -1.52 -5.14 -23.33
CA GLN A 7 -1.32 -6.60 -23.44
C GLN A 7 -2.45 -7.33 -24.18
N HIS A 8 -3.70 -6.93 -23.93
CA HIS A 8 -4.91 -7.59 -24.45
C HIS A 8 -5.78 -6.54 -25.13
N CYS A 9 -6.34 -6.89 -26.29
CA CYS A 9 -7.22 -6.01 -27.06
C CYS A 9 -8.25 -6.84 -27.85
N GLU A 10 -9.45 -6.31 -28.03
CA GLU A 10 -10.39 -6.82 -29.05
C GLU A 10 -10.54 -5.81 -30.17
N ARG A 11 -10.83 -6.32 -31.37
CA ARG A 11 -11.08 -5.52 -32.55
C ARG A 11 -12.47 -5.78 -33.10
N PHE A 12 -13.20 -4.69 -33.29
CA PHE A 12 -14.51 -4.67 -33.95
C PHE A 12 -14.34 -3.76 -35.18
N GLY A 13 -13.98 -4.36 -36.32
CA GLY A 13 -13.59 -3.62 -37.53
C GLY A 13 -12.41 -2.68 -37.34
N ASN A 14 -12.66 -1.37 -37.49
CA ASN A 14 -11.66 -0.32 -37.25
C ASN A 14 -11.69 0.21 -35.80
N VAL A 15 -12.50 -0.35 -34.91
CA VAL A 15 -12.43 -0.06 -33.46
C VAL A 15 -11.49 -1.06 -32.80
N GLN A 16 -10.55 -0.57 -32.00
CA GLN A 16 -9.75 -1.37 -31.09
C GLN A 16 -10.09 -0.98 -29.65
N ILE A 17 -10.59 -1.93 -28.89
CA ILE A 17 -10.83 -1.79 -27.46
C ILE A 17 -9.68 -2.47 -26.74
N ASN A 18 -8.89 -1.71 -26.00
CA ASN A 18 -7.84 -2.26 -25.15
C ASN A 18 -8.45 -2.76 -23.83
N GLY A 19 -7.89 -3.84 -23.29
CA GLY A 19 -8.21 -4.33 -21.96
C GLY A 19 -7.81 -3.32 -20.87
N LEU A 20 -8.15 -3.63 -19.62
CA LEU A 20 -7.86 -2.75 -18.50
C LEU A 20 -6.34 -2.62 -18.28
N GLN A 21 -5.83 -1.38 -18.34
CA GLN A 21 -4.46 -1.02 -18.02
C GLN A 21 -4.43 -0.29 -16.68
N ARG A 22 -3.47 -0.54 -15.79
CA ARG A 22 -3.37 0.17 -14.51
C ARG A 22 -2.31 1.27 -14.56
N VAL A 23 -2.56 2.42 -13.93
CA VAL A 23 -1.52 3.41 -13.67
C VAL A 23 -0.50 2.79 -12.72
N ILE A 24 0.76 2.61 -13.12
CA ILE A 24 1.82 2.09 -12.23
C ILE A 24 2.37 3.20 -11.35
N GLU A 25 2.58 4.39 -11.93
CA GLU A 25 3.32 5.50 -11.32
C GLU A 25 2.67 6.84 -11.72
N LEU A 26 2.25 7.65 -10.74
CA LEU A 26 1.56 8.93 -11.00
C LEU A 26 2.48 9.94 -11.69
N ASP A 27 3.74 10.00 -11.26
CA ASP A 27 4.80 10.80 -11.89
C ASP A 27 6.03 9.92 -12.08
N ALA A 28 6.55 9.88 -13.32
CA ALA A 28 7.73 9.09 -13.67
C ALA A 28 9.02 9.93 -13.60
N GLY A 29 8.90 11.22 -13.27
CA GLY A 29 9.99 12.18 -13.30
C GLY A 29 10.33 12.67 -14.72
N ALA A 30 11.24 13.65 -14.77
CA ALA A 30 11.72 14.25 -16.03
C ALA A 30 12.84 13.42 -16.70
N ALA A 31 13.55 12.58 -15.95
CA ALA A 31 14.66 11.75 -16.44
C ALA A 31 14.23 10.35 -16.90
N ALA A 32 12.92 10.04 -16.88
CA ALA A 32 12.42 8.79 -17.42
C ALA A 32 12.72 8.70 -18.93
N PRO A 33 13.33 7.61 -19.42
CA PRO A 33 13.42 7.40 -20.85
C PRO A 33 11.99 7.32 -21.40
N ALA A 34 11.67 8.18 -22.37
CA ALA A 34 10.48 7.98 -23.19
C ALA A 34 10.69 6.65 -23.93
N ALA A 35 9.93 5.62 -23.56
CA ALA A 35 10.01 4.34 -24.24
C ALA A 35 9.66 4.54 -25.71
N GLU A 36 10.51 4.05 -26.62
CA GLU A 36 10.04 3.79 -27.98
C GLU A 36 8.88 2.79 -27.88
N LEU A 37 7.80 2.99 -28.65
CA LEU A 37 6.57 2.21 -28.58
C LEU A 37 6.78 0.75 -29.05
N GLY A 38 7.45 -0.04 -28.21
CA GLY A 38 7.74 -1.47 -28.37
C GLY A 38 6.72 -2.36 -27.65
N ASP A 39 6.61 -3.61 -28.09
CA ASP A 39 5.64 -4.56 -27.56
C ASP A 39 5.99 -5.00 -26.12
N GLY A 40 5.03 -4.85 -25.21
CA GLY A 40 5.09 -5.43 -23.86
C GLY A 40 5.70 -4.56 -22.76
N GLU A 41 6.20 -3.37 -23.08
CA GLU A 41 6.73 -2.41 -22.10
C GLU A 41 5.68 -1.42 -21.59
N ASP A 42 5.90 -0.86 -20.40
CA ASP A 42 5.05 0.18 -19.83
C ASP A 42 4.96 1.41 -20.73
N ILE A 43 3.77 2.00 -20.82
CA ILE A 43 3.60 3.34 -21.38
C ILE A 43 4.16 4.36 -20.40
N VAL A 44 5.36 4.87 -20.70
CA VAL A 44 6.03 5.91 -19.91
C VAL A 44 5.86 7.27 -20.59
N VAL A 45 5.16 8.19 -19.93
CA VAL A 45 5.05 9.60 -20.33
C VAL A 45 5.84 10.46 -19.33
N PRO A 46 7.03 10.97 -19.71
CA PRO A 46 7.85 11.83 -18.85
C PRO A 46 7.13 13.12 -18.44
N ALA A 47 7.56 13.74 -17.34
CA ALA A 47 6.88 14.91 -16.77
C ALA A 47 6.71 16.08 -17.77
N GLU A 48 7.71 16.33 -18.63
CA GLU A 48 7.66 17.39 -19.65
C GLU A 48 6.65 17.08 -20.77
N ALA A 49 6.61 15.84 -21.26
CA ALA A 49 5.63 15.39 -22.26
C ALA A 49 4.20 15.41 -21.71
N LEU A 50 4.04 15.06 -20.42
CA LEU A 50 2.76 15.12 -19.73
C LEU A 50 2.25 16.56 -19.61
N ALA A 51 3.10 17.50 -19.18
CA ALA A 51 2.75 18.93 -19.11
C ALA A 51 2.44 19.51 -20.50
N ALA A 52 3.14 19.09 -21.56
CA ALA A 52 2.81 19.47 -22.92
C ALA A 52 1.42 18.98 -23.35
N ALA A 53 1.04 17.74 -23.00
CA ALA A 53 -0.29 17.21 -23.27
C ALA A 53 -1.40 17.88 -22.42
N GLU A 54 -1.11 18.24 -21.16
CA GLU A 54 -2.01 19.04 -20.31
C GLU A 54 -2.32 20.42 -20.96
N LYS A 55 -1.31 21.09 -21.54
CA LYS A 55 -1.48 22.35 -22.31
C LYS A 55 -2.34 22.19 -23.57
N GLU A 56 -2.46 20.99 -24.12
CA GLU A 56 -3.31 20.70 -25.28
C GLU A 56 -4.71 20.18 -24.87
N THR A 57 -4.98 20.09 -23.57
CA THR A 57 -6.23 19.55 -23.01
C THR A 57 -7.18 20.66 -22.52
N ALA A 58 -8.48 20.47 -22.79
CA ALA A 58 -9.59 21.16 -22.12
C ALA A 58 -10.37 20.19 -21.22
N ILE A 59 -10.65 20.59 -19.99
CA ILE A 59 -11.42 19.82 -19.00
C ILE A 59 -12.78 20.47 -18.82
N ILE A 60 -13.82 19.73 -19.19
CA ILE A 60 -15.23 20.10 -19.13
C ILE A 60 -15.81 19.56 -17.81
N ILE A 61 -16.36 20.47 -17.01
CA ILE A 61 -17.00 20.15 -15.74
C ILE A 61 -18.50 20.45 -15.86
N ALA A 62 -19.31 19.40 -15.85
CA ALA A 62 -20.76 19.51 -15.82
C ALA A 62 -21.24 19.67 -14.36
N CYS A 63 -21.95 20.76 -14.08
CA CYS A 63 -22.37 21.17 -12.74
C CYS A 63 -23.89 21.34 -12.69
N MET A 64 -24.57 20.76 -11.69
CA MET A 64 -25.97 21.00 -11.40
C MET A 64 -26.24 20.95 -9.89
N ASN A 65 -26.18 22.12 -9.25
CA ASN A 65 -26.54 22.37 -7.85
C ASN A 65 -25.61 21.74 -6.78
N GLU A 66 -24.36 21.38 -7.12
CA GLU A 66 -23.36 20.92 -6.16
C GLU A 66 -22.94 22.03 -5.18
N GLU A 67 -22.38 21.62 -4.04
CA GLU A 67 -21.91 22.55 -3.01
C GLU A 67 -20.58 23.21 -3.41
N TYR A 68 -20.44 24.52 -3.18
CA TYR A 68 -19.29 25.30 -3.65
C TYR A 68 -17.92 24.74 -3.22
N PRO A 69 -17.72 24.21 -1.99
CA PRO A 69 -16.44 23.60 -1.60
C PRO A 69 -16.10 22.35 -2.41
N THR A 70 -17.09 21.59 -2.87
CA THR A 70 -16.88 20.43 -3.75
C THR A 70 -16.43 20.89 -5.13
N ILE A 71 -17.08 21.92 -5.69
CA ILE A 71 -16.70 22.50 -6.99
C ILE A 71 -15.29 23.11 -6.91
N GLU A 72 -14.97 23.88 -5.87
CA GLU A 72 -13.62 24.43 -5.63
C GLU A 72 -12.58 23.31 -5.45
N GLY A 73 -12.96 22.21 -4.78
CA GLY A 73 -12.16 20.99 -4.66
C GLY A 73 -11.83 20.38 -6.02
N VAL A 74 -12.82 20.11 -6.87
CA VAL A 74 -12.63 19.60 -8.23
C VAL A 74 -11.71 20.52 -9.04
N LEU A 75 -11.97 21.83 -9.01
CA LEU A 75 -11.15 22.83 -9.71
C LEU A 75 -9.69 22.84 -9.24
N SER A 76 -9.46 22.72 -7.93
CA SER A 76 -8.11 22.64 -7.35
C SER A 76 -7.36 21.37 -7.78
N GLY A 77 -8.09 20.30 -8.11
CA GLY A 77 -7.53 19.05 -8.62
C GLY A 77 -7.13 19.09 -10.10
N VAL A 78 -7.79 19.91 -10.93
CA VAL A 78 -7.45 20.01 -12.37
C VAL A 78 -6.06 20.65 -12.56
N PRO A 79 -5.09 19.99 -13.23
CA PRO A 79 -3.76 20.53 -13.51
C PRO A 79 -3.79 21.93 -14.11
N HIS A 80 -2.80 22.76 -13.75
CA HIS A 80 -2.83 24.20 -14.03
C HIS A 80 -2.88 24.53 -15.53
N ASP A 81 -2.16 23.76 -16.35
CA ASP A 81 -2.03 23.96 -17.80
C ASP A 81 -3.29 23.56 -18.60
N CYS A 82 -4.16 22.73 -18.02
CA CYS A 82 -5.45 22.37 -18.58
C CYS A 82 -6.42 23.56 -18.54
N LEU A 83 -7.04 23.88 -19.68
CA LEU A 83 -8.13 24.86 -19.73
C LEU A 83 -9.38 24.27 -19.06
N VAL A 84 -10.06 25.02 -18.19
CA VAL A 84 -11.30 24.57 -17.55
C VAL A 84 -12.51 25.23 -18.20
N ILE A 85 -13.53 24.42 -18.51
CA ILE A 85 -14.83 24.84 -19.04
C ILE A 85 -15.92 24.32 -18.09
N VAL A 86 -16.58 25.19 -17.33
CA VAL A 86 -17.69 24.84 -16.44
C VAL A 86 -19.01 25.08 -17.16
N VAL A 87 -19.79 24.02 -17.36
CA VAL A 87 -21.16 24.11 -17.89
C VAL A 87 -22.14 23.85 -16.75
N SER A 88 -22.76 24.91 -16.27
CA SER A 88 -23.68 24.86 -15.12
C SER A 88 -25.14 24.80 -15.55
N ASN A 89 -25.92 24.04 -14.79
CA ASN A 89 -27.37 23.92 -14.89
C ASN A 89 -28.04 24.06 -13.52
N SER A 90 -27.36 24.75 -12.60
CA SER A 90 -27.83 25.06 -11.26
C SER A 90 -29.03 26.00 -11.27
N ASP A 91 -29.76 26.03 -10.15
CA ASP A 91 -31.00 26.79 -10.00
C ASP A 91 -30.76 28.31 -10.13
N ARG A 92 -31.70 28.99 -10.82
CA ARG A 92 -31.69 30.44 -11.02
C ARG A 92 -33.10 31.01 -10.80
N PRO A 93 -33.27 32.29 -10.43
CA PRO A 93 -34.59 32.89 -10.22
C PRO A 93 -35.46 32.77 -11.47
N GLY A 94 -36.58 32.06 -11.35
CA GLY A 94 -37.48 31.74 -12.47
C GLY A 94 -37.29 30.37 -13.14
N ARG A 95 -36.22 29.61 -12.82
CA ARG A 95 -36.01 28.23 -13.30
C ARG A 95 -35.38 27.36 -12.21
N GLY A 96 -36.19 26.54 -11.55
CA GLY A 96 -35.76 25.66 -10.45
C GLY A 96 -36.80 25.53 -9.33
N ARG A 97 -36.42 24.95 -8.19
CA ARG A 97 -37.19 25.03 -6.93
C ARG A 97 -36.63 26.12 -5.99
N GLY A 98 -35.41 26.59 -6.22
CA GLY A 98 -34.74 27.61 -5.41
C GLY A 98 -35.18 29.05 -5.72
N VAL A 99 -35.08 29.92 -4.70
CA VAL A 99 -35.26 31.39 -4.80
C VAL A 99 -33.91 32.10 -5.04
N VAL A 100 -32.79 31.37 -4.99
CA VAL A 100 -31.41 31.88 -5.02
C VAL A 100 -30.76 31.60 -6.38
N ASP A 101 -30.05 32.58 -6.95
CA ASP A 101 -29.21 32.36 -8.14
C ASP A 101 -27.90 31.67 -7.74
N ARG A 102 -27.87 30.34 -7.88
CA ARG A 102 -26.68 29.51 -7.59
C ARG A 102 -25.62 29.68 -8.66
N TYR A 103 -26.00 29.80 -9.93
CA TYR A 103 -25.05 30.08 -11.02
C TYR A 103 -24.28 31.39 -10.81
N ALA A 104 -24.95 32.46 -10.38
CA ALA A 104 -24.28 33.71 -10.07
C ALA A 104 -23.31 33.59 -8.88
N ALA A 105 -23.53 32.64 -7.95
CA ALA A 105 -22.61 32.35 -6.85
C ALA A 105 -21.43 31.48 -7.30
N GLU A 106 -21.67 30.47 -8.14
CA GLU A 106 -20.63 29.69 -8.82
C GLU A 106 -19.67 30.60 -9.58
N VAL A 107 -20.18 31.51 -10.42
CA VAL A 107 -19.37 32.49 -11.16
C VAL A 107 -18.49 33.33 -10.23
N ARG A 108 -19.02 33.82 -9.10
CA ARG A 108 -18.21 34.59 -8.12
C ARG A 108 -17.13 33.75 -7.44
N MET A 109 -17.39 32.46 -7.19
CA MET A 109 -16.40 31.52 -6.68
C MET A 109 -15.31 31.26 -7.74
N LEU A 110 -15.71 31.03 -9.00
CA LEU A 110 -14.77 30.88 -10.13
C LEU A 110 -13.92 32.13 -10.33
N GLU A 111 -14.48 33.33 -10.21
CA GLU A 111 -13.76 34.61 -10.25
C GLU A 111 -12.69 34.71 -9.14
N ALA A 112 -13.06 34.39 -7.90
CA ALA A 112 -12.14 34.39 -6.77
C ALA A 112 -11.04 33.31 -6.91
N PHE A 113 -11.39 32.12 -7.39
CA PHE A 113 -10.48 31.01 -7.60
C PHE A 113 -9.51 31.29 -8.75
N GLY A 114 -10.01 31.71 -9.92
CA GLY A 114 -9.19 32.04 -11.10
C GLY A 114 -8.21 33.19 -10.84
N ALA A 115 -8.64 34.20 -10.07
CA ALA A 115 -7.77 35.30 -9.64
C ALA A 115 -6.65 34.86 -8.69
N ARG A 116 -6.93 33.96 -7.73
CA ARG A 116 -5.94 33.43 -6.78
C ARG A 116 -4.98 32.42 -7.40
N ALA A 117 -5.49 31.53 -8.25
CA ALA A 117 -4.74 30.47 -8.90
C ALA A 117 -4.08 30.91 -10.22
N HIS A 118 -4.21 32.19 -10.59
CA HIS A 118 -3.66 32.79 -11.81
C HIS A 118 -3.97 32.00 -13.09
N ARG A 119 -5.20 31.48 -13.22
CA ARG A 119 -5.59 30.56 -14.30
C ARG A 119 -6.85 31.01 -15.03
N SER A 120 -6.98 30.59 -16.28
CA SER A 120 -8.17 30.84 -17.10
C SER A 120 -9.26 29.78 -16.88
N VAL A 121 -10.50 30.24 -16.74
CA VAL A 121 -11.72 29.42 -16.67
C VAL A 121 -12.78 30.03 -17.57
N ILE A 122 -13.47 29.19 -18.34
CA ILE A 122 -14.68 29.57 -19.08
C ILE A 122 -15.88 29.00 -18.30
N ALA A 123 -16.94 29.79 -18.12
CA ALA A 123 -18.19 29.35 -17.51
C ALA A 123 -19.40 29.77 -18.35
N VAL A 124 -20.38 28.88 -18.50
CA VAL A 124 -21.63 29.16 -19.22
C VAL A 124 -22.79 28.40 -18.57
N HIS A 125 -24.01 28.95 -18.65
CA HIS A 125 -25.21 28.30 -18.13
C HIS A 125 -25.99 27.59 -19.25
N GLN A 126 -26.29 26.31 -19.05
CA GLN A 126 -27.02 25.46 -20.01
C GLN A 126 -28.40 26.04 -20.40
N ALA A 127 -29.04 26.77 -19.49
CA ALA A 127 -30.36 27.35 -19.71
C ALA A 127 -30.33 28.79 -20.26
N ASP A 128 -29.21 29.25 -20.81
CA ASP A 128 -29.13 30.58 -21.38
C ASP A 128 -29.87 30.66 -22.74
N PRO A 129 -30.81 31.59 -22.92
CA PRO A 129 -31.43 31.84 -24.22
C PRO A 129 -30.43 32.08 -25.35
N GLY A 130 -29.27 32.70 -25.07
CA GLY A 130 -28.22 32.92 -26.06
C GLY A 130 -27.44 31.66 -26.42
N VAL A 131 -27.32 30.67 -25.52
CA VAL A 131 -26.78 29.34 -25.85
C VAL A 131 -27.77 28.59 -26.75
N ALA A 132 -29.07 28.66 -26.44
CA ALA A 132 -30.11 28.07 -27.29
C ALA A 132 -30.19 28.75 -28.67
N ALA A 133 -30.05 30.08 -28.74
CA ALA A 133 -29.93 30.82 -29.99
C ALA A 133 -28.71 30.37 -30.80
N ALA A 134 -27.54 30.26 -30.16
CA ALA A 134 -26.30 29.82 -30.81
C ALA A 134 -26.42 28.44 -31.46
N PHE A 135 -26.92 27.43 -30.76
CA PHE A 135 -27.12 26.09 -31.35
C PHE A 135 -28.16 26.11 -32.48
N ARG A 136 -29.29 26.79 -32.28
CA ARG A 136 -30.36 26.88 -33.27
C ARG A 136 -29.93 27.59 -34.56
N GLU A 137 -29.16 28.67 -34.46
CA GLU A 137 -28.73 29.46 -35.62
C GLU A 137 -27.50 28.86 -36.31
N ALA A 138 -26.68 28.12 -35.58
CA ALA A 138 -25.56 27.35 -36.13
C ALA A 138 -25.95 25.99 -36.75
N GLY A 139 -27.23 25.63 -36.79
CA GLY A 139 -27.72 24.45 -37.51
C GLY A 139 -28.12 23.23 -36.67
N MET A 140 -28.07 23.32 -35.32
CA MET A 140 -28.47 22.25 -34.39
C MET A 140 -29.70 22.62 -33.52
N PRO A 141 -30.88 22.89 -34.12
CA PRO A 141 -32.09 23.23 -33.37
C PRO A 141 -32.63 22.07 -32.50
N GLU A 142 -32.26 20.82 -32.79
CA GLU A 142 -32.74 19.62 -32.09
C GLU A 142 -32.26 19.49 -30.63
N LEU A 143 -31.21 20.24 -30.26
CA LEU A 143 -30.73 20.39 -28.87
C LEU A 143 -31.62 21.33 -28.04
N VAL A 144 -32.49 22.11 -28.69
CA VAL A 144 -33.35 23.14 -28.08
C VAL A 144 -34.80 22.63 -27.97
N ASP A 145 -35.44 22.85 -26.83
CA ASP A 145 -36.83 22.48 -26.59
C ASP A 145 -37.80 23.51 -27.20
N ALA A 146 -37.87 23.53 -28.53
CA ALA A 146 -38.71 24.43 -29.30
C ALA A 146 -40.23 24.29 -29.02
N ALA A 147 -40.65 23.18 -28.40
CA ALA A 147 -42.03 22.94 -27.96
C ALA A 147 -42.30 23.33 -26.50
N GLY A 148 -41.25 23.58 -25.71
CA GLY A 148 -41.30 23.88 -24.28
C GLY A 148 -40.87 25.30 -23.95
N ASP A 149 -39.77 25.46 -23.21
CA ASP A 149 -39.27 26.77 -22.78
C ASP A 149 -38.37 27.48 -23.81
N GLY A 150 -38.08 26.83 -24.95
CA GLY A 150 -37.22 27.37 -26.01
C GLY A 150 -35.73 27.41 -25.63
N LEU A 151 -35.33 26.72 -24.57
CA LEU A 151 -33.94 26.62 -24.09
C LEU A 151 -33.35 25.25 -24.43
N VAL A 152 -32.04 25.06 -24.21
CA VAL A 152 -31.42 23.74 -24.37
C VAL A 152 -32.04 22.72 -23.40
N TYR A 153 -32.26 21.50 -23.89
CA TYR A 153 -32.78 20.38 -23.08
C TYR A 153 -31.95 20.16 -21.81
N ARG A 154 -32.61 19.81 -20.71
CA ARG A 154 -31.99 19.56 -19.41
C ARG A 154 -31.39 18.15 -19.32
N GLY A 155 -30.07 18.06 -19.13
CA GLY A 155 -29.37 16.80 -18.86
C GLY A 155 -27.84 16.93 -18.88
N LYS A 156 -27.13 15.89 -18.37
CA LYS A 156 -25.66 15.81 -18.36
C LYS A 156 -25.09 15.77 -19.78
N GLY A 157 -25.63 14.92 -20.64
CA GLY A 157 -25.20 14.83 -22.04
C GLY A 157 -25.30 16.17 -22.80
N GLU A 158 -26.39 16.91 -22.60
CA GLU A 158 -26.57 18.24 -23.16
C GLU A 158 -25.55 19.28 -22.63
N ALA A 159 -25.17 19.20 -21.35
CA ALA A 159 -24.10 20.02 -20.79
C ALA A 159 -22.72 19.66 -21.38
N MET A 160 -22.44 18.37 -21.59
CA MET A 160 -21.22 17.89 -22.25
C MET A 160 -21.13 18.35 -23.71
N ILE A 161 -22.25 18.35 -24.44
CA ILE A 161 -22.34 18.87 -25.82
C ILE A 161 -21.98 20.36 -25.87
N ILE A 162 -22.54 21.18 -24.98
CA ILE A 162 -22.18 22.61 -24.86
C ILE A 162 -20.68 22.75 -24.56
N GLY A 163 -20.16 22.00 -23.60
CA GLY A 163 -18.76 22.06 -23.19
C GLY A 163 -17.79 21.69 -24.32
N MET A 164 -18.12 20.67 -25.11
CA MET A 164 -17.32 20.22 -26.25
C MET A 164 -17.38 21.19 -27.43
N ALA A 165 -18.55 21.78 -27.72
CA ALA A 165 -18.67 22.84 -28.69
C ALA A 165 -17.81 24.06 -28.29
N VAL A 166 -17.85 24.48 -27.02
CA VAL A 166 -16.97 25.55 -26.49
C VAL A 166 -15.48 25.15 -26.56
N ALA A 167 -15.13 23.90 -26.22
CA ALA A 167 -13.75 23.43 -26.27
C ALA A 167 -13.16 23.45 -27.69
N ALA A 168 -13.96 23.11 -28.70
CA ALA A 168 -13.54 23.15 -30.11
C ALA A 168 -13.05 24.54 -30.55
N PHE A 169 -13.59 25.63 -29.97
CA PHE A 169 -13.12 26.99 -30.26
C PHE A 169 -11.67 27.23 -29.86
N THR A 170 -11.24 26.55 -28.80
CA THR A 170 -10.01 26.88 -28.07
C THR A 170 -8.75 26.29 -28.71
N GLY A 171 -8.91 25.51 -29.79
CA GLY A 171 -7.82 24.82 -30.48
C GLY A 171 -7.17 23.68 -29.68
N ARG A 172 -7.73 23.31 -28.53
CA ARG A 172 -7.24 22.20 -27.69
C ARG A 172 -7.49 20.86 -28.41
N LYS A 173 -6.46 20.01 -28.49
CA LYS A 173 -6.49 18.71 -29.19
C LYS A 173 -7.25 17.63 -28.42
N TYR A 174 -7.36 17.79 -27.10
CA TYR A 174 -7.96 16.82 -26.21
C TYR A 174 -9.09 17.46 -25.40
N VAL A 175 -10.20 16.73 -25.27
CA VAL A 175 -11.32 17.09 -24.38
C VAL A 175 -11.50 15.99 -23.33
N GLY A 176 -11.50 16.37 -22.07
CA GLY A 176 -11.77 15.48 -20.93
C GLY A 176 -12.96 15.95 -20.12
N PHE A 177 -13.66 15.02 -19.51
CA PHE A 177 -14.84 15.27 -18.68
C PHE A 177 -14.55 14.89 -17.23
N VAL A 178 -14.96 15.74 -16.29
CA VAL A 178 -14.85 15.49 -14.84
C VAL A 178 -16.17 15.88 -14.18
N ASP A 179 -16.72 14.99 -13.35
CA ASP A 179 -17.95 15.25 -12.61
C ASP A 179 -17.71 16.26 -11.46
N ALA A 180 -18.61 17.23 -11.31
CA ALA A 180 -18.49 18.30 -10.31
C ALA A 180 -18.73 17.83 -8.85
N ASP A 181 -19.21 16.60 -8.65
CA ASP A 181 -19.58 16.06 -7.33
C ASP A 181 -18.47 15.21 -6.67
N ASN A 182 -17.24 15.25 -7.19
CA ASN A 182 -16.10 14.51 -6.66
C ASN A 182 -15.45 15.20 -5.43
N PHE A 183 -15.36 14.47 -4.31
CA PHE A 183 -14.84 14.99 -3.04
C PHE A 183 -13.31 14.96 -2.91
N VAL A 184 -12.58 14.35 -3.85
CA VAL A 184 -11.13 14.09 -3.70
C VAL A 184 -10.35 14.79 -4.82
N PRO A 185 -9.78 16.00 -4.57
CA PRO A 185 -9.03 16.74 -5.57
C PRO A 185 -7.86 15.94 -6.18
N GLY A 186 -7.19 15.10 -5.38
CA GLY A 186 -6.11 14.23 -5.86
C GLY A 186 -6.57 13.18 -6.88
N SER A 187 -7.82 12.71 -6.78
CA SER A 187 -8.42 11.84 -7.80
C SER A 187 -8.60 12.60 -9.12
N VAL A 188 -9.10 13.83 -9.06
CA VAL A 188 -9.25 14.70 -10.25
C VAL A 188 -7.88 15.00 -10.90
N THR A 189 -6.84 15.23 -10.10
CA THR A 189 -5.47 15.38 -10.61
C THR A 189 -4.98 14.14 -11.35
N GLU A 190 -5.25 12.94 -10.80
CA GLU A 190 -4.91 11.69 -11.48
C GLU A 190 -5.71 11.54 -12.78
N TYR A 191 -7.02 11.77 -12.79
CA TYR A 191 -7.86 11.59 -13.98
C TYR A 191 -7.35 12.45 -15.15
N CYS A 192 -7.07 13.73 -14.88
CA CYS A 192 -6.55 14.65 -15.90
C CYS A 192 -5.18 14.21 -16.42
N LYS A 193 -4.31 13.68 -15.55
CA LYS A 193 -3.01 13.13 -15.96
C LYS A 193 -3.14 11.84 -16.75
N VAL A 194 -4.11 10.99 -16.42
CA VAL A 194 -4.42 9.76 -17.17
C VAL A 194 -4.99 10.10 -18.55
N PHE A 195 -5.83 11.12 -18.67
CA PHE A 195 -6.31 11.63 -19.96
C PHE A 195 -5.14 12.11 -20.82
N ALA A 196 -4.30 13.00 -20.28
CA ALA A 196 -3.15 13.55 -20.99
C ALA A 196 -2.16 12.45 -21.40
N ALA A 197 -1.78 11.54 -20.50
CA ALA A 197 -0.85 10.44 -20.78
C ALA A 197 -1.42 9.41 -21.78
N GLY A 198 -2.69 9.03 -21.62
CA GLY A 198 -3.36 8.08 -22.51
C GLY A 198 -3.52 8.63 -23.93
N LEU A 199 -4.02 9.86 -24.08
CA LEU A 199 -4.21 10.49 -25.39
C LEU A 199 -2.89 10.89 -26.06
N HIS A 200 -1.86 11.28 -25.28
CA HIS A 200 -0.51 11.52 -25.81
C HIS A 200 0.16 10.24 -26.34
N SER A 201 -0.09 9.09 -25.70
CA SER A 201 0.44 7.79 -26.12
C SER A 201 -0.43 7.05 -27.16
N ALA A 202 -1.55 7.64 -27.59
CA ALA A 202 -2.44 7.03 -28.57
C ALA A 202 -1.75 6.85 -29.94
N ARG A 203 -2.04 5.74 -30.63
CA ARG A 203 -1.50 5.44 -31.97
C ARG A 203 -2.38 5.93 -33.11
N SER A 204 -3.46 6.65 -32.80
CA SER A 204 -4.44 7.16 -33.76
C SER A 204 -4.86 8.60 -33.40
N PRO A 205 -5.15 9.46 -34.40
CA PRO A 205 -5.85 10.73 -34.18
C PRO A 205 -7.27 10.53 -33.59
N TYR A 206 -7.85 9.34 -33.71
CA TYR A 206 -9.12 8.97 -33.09
C TYR A 206 -8.87 8.10 -31.87
N ALA A 207 -8.84 8.71 -30.69
CA ALA A 207 -8.59 7.99 -29.45
C ALA A 207 -9.50 8.44 -28.31
N MET A 208 -9.83 7.49 -27.43
CA MET A 208 -10.63 7.71 -26.22
C MET A 208 -9.97 7.02 -25.03
N VAL A 209 -9.88 7.73 -23.91
CA VAL A 209 -9.43 7.23 -22.60
C VAL A 209 -10.61 7.23 -21.66
N ARG A 210 -10.95 6.07 -21.07
CA ARG A 210 -12.06 5.95 -20.12
C ARG A 210 -11.51 5.49 -18.78
N ILE A 211 -11.84 6.20 -17.70
CA ILE A 211 -11.37 5.82 -16.37
C ILE A 211 -12.16 4.61 -15.86
N SER A 212 -11.43 3.67 -15.26
CA SER A 212 -11.96 2.67 -14.34
C SER A 212 -11.47 2.97 -12.93
N TRP A 213 -12.28 2.67 -11.92
CA TRP A 213 -11.95 2.90 -10.51
C TRP A 213 -11.83 1.56 -9.80
N ASN A 214 -10.68 1.33 -9.15
CA ASN A 214 -10.45 0.17 -8.29
C ASN A 214 -11.44 0.13 -7.08
N SER A 215 -11.93 1.29 -6.64
CA SER A 215 -13.04 1.36 -5.67
C SER A 215 -13.88 2.62 -5.84
N LYS A 216 -15.19 2.49 -5.52
CA LYS A 216 -16.17 3.57 -5.49
C LYS A 216 -16.82 3.63 -4.10
N PRO A 217 -16.18 4.29 -3.11
CA PRO A 217 -16.66 4.36 -1.74
C PRO A 217 -18.01 5.08 -1.62
N LYS A 218 -18.80 4.77 -0.61
CA LYS A 218 -20.14 5.34 -0.40
C LYS A 218 -20.46 5.54 1.08
N VAL A 219 -21.13 6.63 1.42
CA VAL A 219 -21.61 6.85 2.80
C VAL A 219 -23.04 6.32 2.93
N ARG A 220 -23.26 5.32 3.79
CA ARG A 220 -24.60 4.82 4.15
C ARG A 220 -24.70 4.74 5.67
N GLY A 221 -25.70 5.41 6.25
CA GLY A 221 -25.94 5.39 7.71
C GLY A 221 -24.72 5.82 8.55
N GLY A 222 -23.93 6.78 8.06
CA GLY A 222 -22.71 7.25 8.75
C GLY A 222 -21.50 6.31 8.64
N ARG A 223 -21.54 5.27 7.81
CA ARG A 223 -20.42 4.35 7.53
C ARG A 223 -19.99 4.40 6.06
N LEU A 224 -18.69 4.27 5.81
CA LEU A 224 -18.11 4.12 4.48
C LEU A 224 -18.16 2.65 4.02
N PHE A 225 -18.78 2.41 2.86
CA PHE A 225 -18.86 1.13 2.18
C PHE A 225 -18.03 1.18 0.89
N PHE A 226 -17.15 0.20 0.69
CA PHE A 226 -16.22 0.16 -0.45
C PHE A 226 -16.68 -0.85 -1.50
N ASP A 227 -17.56 -0.43 -2.41
CA ASP A 227 -17.93 -1.25 -3.57
C ASP A 227 -16.78 -1.24 -4.59
N LYS A 228 -16.32 -2.43 -5.03
CA LYS A 228 -15.27 -2.57 -6.06
C LYS A 228 -15.72 -2.16 -7.47
N LYS A 229 -17.03 -2.14 -7.75
CA LYS A 229 -17.60 -1.72 -9.06
C LYS A 229 -18.93 -0.99 -8.87
N GLY A 230 -19.25 -0.06 -9.78
CA GLY A 230 -20.53 0.67 -9.78
C GLY A 230 -21.73 -0.24 -10.08
N ARG A 231 -22.87 0.00 -9.40
CA ARG A 231 -24.10 -0.80 -9.58
C ARG A 231 -24.67 -0.70 -11.00
N SER A 232 -24.65 0.49 -11.60
CA SER A 232 -25.04 0.67 -13.02
C SER A 232 -24.00 0.04 -13.95
N SER A 233 -22.73 0.43 -13.78
CA SER A 233 -21.62 -0.01 -14.64
C SER A 233 -21.52 -1.53 -14.74
N ARG A 234 -21.76 -2.29 -13.66
CA ARG A 234 -21.78 -3.77 -13.71
C ARG A 234 -22.75 -4.31 -14.75
N VAL A 235 -23.98 -3.79 -14.78
CA VAL A 235 -25.04 -4.26 -15.68
C VAL A 235 -24.77 -3.80 -17.11
N VAL A 236 -24.42 -2.53 -17.31
CA VAL A 236 -24.14 -1.98 -18.65
C VAL A 236 -22.91 -2.65 -19.28
N ASN A 237 -21.84 -2.88 -18.50
CA ASN A 237 -20.66 -3.64 -18.95
C ASN A 237 -21.03 -5.07 -19.35
N GLU A 238 -21.86 -5.78 -18.58
CA GLU A 238 -22.30 -7.15 -18.91
C GLU A 238 -22.99 -7.19 -20.28
N TRP A 239 -23.86 -6.22 -20.57
CA TRP A 239 -24.58 -6.17 -21.84
C TRP A 239 -23.72 -5.68 -23.02
N LEU A 240 -22.76 -4.77 -22.81
CA LEU A 240 -21.78 -4.37 -23.83
C LEU A 240 -20.79 -5.50 -24.16
N ASN A 241 -20.35 -6.29 -23.18
CA ASN A 241 -19.52 -7.47 -23.45
C ASN A 241 -20.31 -8.59 -24.13
N ARG A 242 -21.61 -8.75 -23.81
CA ARG A 242 -22.51 -9.64 -24.57
C ARG A 242 -22.69 -9.19 -26.01
N LEU A 243 -22.67 -7.89 -26.29
CA LEU A 243 -22.63 -7.39 -27.68
C LEU A 243 -21.37 -7.88 -28.38
N LEU A 244 -20.18 -7.66 -27.80
CA LEU A 244 -18.92 -8.15 -28.37
C LEU A 244 -18.94 -9.68 -28.60
N GLN A 245 -19.43 -10.45 -27.63
CA GLN A 245 -19.55 -11.91 -27.72
C GLN A 245 -20.36 -12.40 -28.94
N GLU A 246 -21.44 -11.70 -29.33
CA GLU A 246 -22.23 -12.09 -30.50
C GLU A 246 -21.47 -11.91 -31.83
N TYR A 247 -20.44 -11.05 -31.85
CA TYR A 247 -19.62 -10.79 -33.03
C TYR A 247 -18.29 -11.55 -33.03
N THR A 248 -17.64 -11.71 -31.88
CA THR A 248 -16.37 -12.46 -31.76
C THR A 248 -16.60 -13.97 -31.67
N GLY A 249 -17.78 -14.40 -31.22
CA GLY A 249 -18.09 -15.80 -30.93
C GLY A 249 -17.52 -16.32 -29.59
N TYR A 250 -16.80 -15.47 -28.85
CA TYR A 250 -16.16 -15.81 -27.58
C TYR A 250 -16.72 -14.94 -26.44
N GLY A 251 -16.94 -15.54 -25.27
CA GLY A 251 -17.30 -14.78 -24.08
C GLY A 251 -16.15 -13.88 -23.64
N THR A 252 -16.45 -12.64 -23.30
CA THR A 252 -15.47 -11.62 -22.90
C THR A 252 -15.96 -10.81 -21.69
N ASP A 253 -15.04 -10.21 -20.96
CA ASP A 253 -15.26 -9.25 -19.88
C ASP A 253 -14.45 -7.94 -20.08
N LEU A 254 -13.95 -7.72 -21.30
CA LEU A 254 -13.03 -6.65 -21.69
C LEU A 254 -13.55 -5.24 -21.38
N ILE A 255 -14.81 -4.92 -21.70
CA ILE A 255 -15.39 -3.60 -21.43
C ILE A 255 -15.71 -3.49 -19.93
N VAL A 256 -14.98 -2.62 -19.24
CA VAL A 256 -15.17 -2.31 -17.82
C VAL A 256 -15.64 -0.86 -17.57
N THR A 257 -15.75 -0.04 -18.61
CA THR A 257 -15.98 1.42 -18.56
C THR A 257 -17.27 1.92 -19.24
N GLY A 258 -18.32 1.10 -19.26
CA GLY A 258 -19.61 1.40 -19.93
C GLY A 258 -20.34 2.64 -19.39
N ASN A 259 -20.23 2.92 -18.08
CA ASN A 259 -20.62 4.19 -17.47
C ASN A 259 -19.38 4.81 -16.81
N ALA A 260 -18.56 5.50 -17.61
CA ALA A 260 -17.41 6.27 -17.14
C ALA A 260 -17.75 7.76 -17.23
N GLY A 261 -18.08 8.37 -16.09
CA GLY A 261 -18.34 9.81 -16.01
C GLY A 261 -17.10 10.60 -16.37
N GLU A 262 -15.96 10.21 -15.81
CA GLU A 262 -14.64 10.72 -16.16
C GLU A 262 -14.01 9.89 -17.29
N HIS A 263 -13.97 10.50 -18.47
CA HIS A 263 -13.35 10.01 -19.69
C HIS A 263 -12.84 11.20 -20.50
N ALA A 264 -11.98 10.94 -21.48
CA ALA A 264 -11.48 11.94 -22.41
C ALA A 264 -11.33 11.36 -23.81
N MET A 265 -11.25 12.21 -24.81
CA MET A 265 -11.02 11.84 -26.20
C MET A 265 -10.25 12.92 -26.95
N THR A 266 -9.69 12.55 -28.10
CA THR A 266 -9.26 13.54 -29.08
C THR A 266 -10.47 14.35 -29.55
N THR A 267 -10.28 15.67 -29.67
CA THR A 267 -11.35 16.58 -30.13
C THR A 267 -11.89 16.13 -31.49
N GLU A 268 -11.01 15.66 -32.40
CA GLU A 268 -11.39 15.10 -33.70
C GLU A 268 -12.37 13.92 -33.62
N LEU A 269 -12.19 12.99 -32.67
CA LEU A 269 -13.14 11.90 -32.43
C LEU A 269 -14.45 12.44 -31.86
N GLY A 270 -14.38 13.28 -30.82
CA GLY A 270 -15.57 13.79 -30.12
C GLY A 270 -16.51 14.58 -31.02
N LEU A 271 -15.98 15.40 -31.93
CA LEU A 271 -16.80 16.14 -32.90
C LEU A 271 -17.48 15.23 -33.94
N GLN A 272 -17.00 14.00 -34.13
CA GLN A 272 -17.58 13.02 -35.05
C GLN A 272 -18.60 12.07 -34.41
N LEU A 273 -18.76 12.03 -33.08
CA LEU A 273 -19.72 11.14 -32.44
C LEU A 273 -21.15 11.69 -32.50
N ARG A 274 -22.14 10.81 -32.71
CA ARG A 274 -23.53 11.08 -32.31
C ARG A 274 -23.59 10.95 -30.78
N LEU A 275 -24.29 11.85 -30.11
CA LEU A 275 -24.28 11.97 -28.64
C LEU A 275 -25.69 11.79 -28.10
N ALA A 276 -25.86 11.17 -26.93
CA ALA A 276 -27.17 10.93 -26.35
C ALA A 276 -27.50 11.91 -25.22
N ARG A 277 -28.80 12.03 -24.91
CA ARG A 277 -29.30 12.80 -23.77
C ARG A 277 -28.88 12.23 -22.41
N GLY A 278 -28.88 13.06 -21.37
CA GLY A 278 -28.93 12.59 -19.98
C GLY A 278 -27.75 11.68 -19.59
N TYR A 279 -28.05 10.51 -19.02
CA TYR A 279 -27.05 9.50 -18.61
C TYR A 279 -26.78 8.45 -19.69
N ALA A 280 -27.51 8.47 -20.81
CA ALA A 280 -27.24 7.61 -21.95
C ALA A 280 -25.95 7.98 -22.68
N ILE A 281 -25.41 9.19 -22.51
CA ILE A 281 -24.24 9.68 -23.26
C ILE A 281 -23.01 8.76 -23.09
N GLU A 282 -22.63 8.43 -21.85
CA GLU A 282 -21.43 7.64 -21.55
C GLU A 282 -21.45 6.24 -22.22
N PRO A 283 -22.53 5.42 -22.15
CA PRO A 283 -22.59 4.16 -22.89
C PRO A 283 -22.83 4.38 -24.40
N TYR A 284 -23.57 5.43 -24.79
CA TYR A 284 -23.86 5.67 -26.21
C TYR A 284 -22.63 6.10 -27.00
N GLU A 285 -21.63 6.75 -26.40
CA GLU A 285 -20.33 6.99 -27.04
C GLU A 285 -19.67 5.68 -27.51
N LEU A 286 -19.59 4.67 -26.64
CA LEU A 286 -19.04 3.36 -26.98
C LEU A 286 -19.88 2.68 -28.08
N ILE A 287 -21.20 2.70 -27.93
CA ILE A 287 -22.13 2.12 -28.89
C ILE A 287 -22.00 2.82 -30.26
N ASN A 288 -21.93 4.15 -30.30
CA ASN A 288 -21.84 4.91 -31.53
C ASN A 288 -20.46 4.78 -32.21
N ILE A 289 -19.38 4.60 -31.44
CA ILE A 289 -18.09 4.22 -32.00
C ILE A 289 -18.19 2.87 -32.72
N LEU A 290 -18.86 1.87 -32.13
CA LEU A 290 -19.11 0.58 -32.78
C LEU A 290 -20.04 0.70 -34.01
N GLU A 291 -21.09 1.53 -33.93
CA GLU A 291 -21.99 1.81 -35.06
C GLU A 291 -21.25 2.45 -36.25
N ARG A 292 -20.45 3.50 -36.02
CA ARG A 292 -19.84 4.31 -37.10
C ARG A 292 -18.52 3.76 -37.62
N PHE A 293 -17.67 3.21 -36.75
CA PHE A 293 -16.32 2.78 -37.10
C PHE A 293 -16.15 1.25 -37.10
N GLY A 294 -17.15 0.51 -36.60
CA GLY A 294 -17.08 -0.94 -36.47
C GLY A 294 -17.27 -1.74 -37.75
N CYS A 295 -17.89 -1.14 -38.78
CA CYS A 295 -18.44 -1.87 -39.93
C CYS A 295 -17.78 -1.54 -41.28
N GLY A 296 -16.49 -1.17 -41.30
CA GLY A 296 -15.66 -1.15 -42.52
C GLY A 296 -16.00 -0.13 -43.63
N GLY A 297 -17.15 0.55 -43.56
CA GLY A 297 -17.59 1.54 -44.53
C GLY A 297 -16.78 2.84 -44.52
N ALA A 298 -16.73 3.51 -45.67
CA ALA A 298 -16.16 4.85 -45.78
C ALA A 298 -17.08 5.89 -45.13
N ILE A 299 -16.49 6.92 -44.52
CA ILE A 299 -17.24 8.07 -44.00
C ILE A 299 -17.80 8.84 -45.21
N THR A 300 -19.12 8.87 -45.36
CA THR A 300 -19.82 9.72 -46.34
C THR A 300 -20.59 10.82 -45.61
N ASP A 301 -20.24 12.08 -45.89
CA ASP A 301 -20.75 13.30 -45.23
C ASP A 301 -22.20 13.69 -45.63
N SER A 302 -23.09 12.72 -45.81
CA SER A 302 -24.45 12.97 -46.33
C SER A 302 -25.53 12.19 -45.58
N ASP A 303 -25.71 12.54 -44.30
CA ASP A 303 -26.77 12.01 -43.43
C ASP A 303 -27.48 13.16 -42.68
N THR A 304 -27.94 14.16 -43.43
CA THR A 304 -28.85 15.21 -42.93
C THR A 304 -30.29 14.69 -42.91
N ASP A 305 -30.64 13.84 -41.95
CA ASP A 305 -32.03 13.41 -41.76
C ASP A 305 -32.80 14.37 -40.84
N SER A 306 -33.65 15.20 -41.46
CA SER A 306 -34.65 16.00 -40.77
C SER A 306 -35.81 15.11 -40.32
N GLY A 307 -35.67 14.54 -39.11
CA GLY A 307 -36.45 13.41 -38.60
C GLY A 307 -37.87 13.22 -39.13
N HIS A 308 -38.01 12.25 -40.03
CA HIS A 308 -39.25 11.54 -40.37
C HIS A 308 -38.91 10.09 -40.79
N ASP A 309 -39.84 9.16 -40.62
CA ASP A 309 -39.61 7.73 -40.78
C ASP A 309 -39.05 7.31 -42.16
N SER A 310 -37.82 6.77 -42.21
CA SER A 310 -37.47 5.68 -43.12
C SER A 310 -36.24 4.89 -42.62
N ASP A 311 -36.36 3.56 -42.59
CA ASP A 311 -35.41 2.62 -41.96
C ASP A 311 -34.55 1.90 -43.03
N SER A 312 -33.88 2.68 -43.89
CA SER A 312 -33.13 2.16 -45.03
C SER A 312 -31.78 2.85 -45.25
N ASP A 313 -30.75 2.03 -45.45
CA ASP A 313 -29.44 2.34 -46.04
C ASP A 313 -28.27 2.77 -45.12
N MET A 314 -28.26 2.32 -43.86
CA MET A 314 -26.99 1.92 -43.23
C MET A 314 -26.73 0.43 -43.49
N GLU A 315 -25.54 0.10 -44.03
CA GLU A 315 -25.13 -1.28 -44.31
C GLU A 315 -24.91 -2.04 -42.98
N VAL A 316 -25.93 -2.80 -42.56
CA VAL A 316 -25.95 -3.45 -41.25
C VAL A 316 -24.84 -4.50 -41.14
N CYS A 317 -23.99 -4.36 -40.11
CA CYS A 317 -23.01 -5.36 -39.69
C CYS A 317 -23.66 -6.74 -39.46
N ALA A 318 -23.65 -7.60 -40.49
CA ALA A 318 -24.20 -8.94 -40.40
C ALA A 318 -23.25 -9.84 -39.59
N PRO A 319 -23.73 -10.54 -38.53
CA PRO A 319 -22.92 -11.53 -37.84
C PRO A 319 -22.56 -12.69 -38.78
N PRO A 320 -21.35 -13.27 -38.71
CA PRO A 320 -20.94 -14.34 -39.59
C PRO A 320 -21.83 -15.58 -39.43
N THR A 321 -22.27 -16.16 -40.55
CA THR A 321 -23.16 -17.32 -40.55
C THR A 321 -22.50 -18.52 -39.86
N PRO A 322 -23.12 -19.14 -38.84
CA PRO A 322 -22.52 -20.30 -38.17
C PRO A 322 -22.40 -21.49 -39.13
N PRO A 323 -21.30 -22.28 -39.06
CA PRO A 323 -21.06 -23.38 -40.00
C PRO A 323 -22.09 -24.50 -39.85
N GLN A 324 -22.79 -24.84 -40.95
CA GLN A 324 -23.89 -25.81 -40.97
C GLN A 324 -23.46 -27.29 -40.94
N THR A 325 -22.40 -27.65 -40.22
CA THR A 325 -22.00 -29.06 -40.08
C THR A 325 -21.33 -29.33 -38.74
N PRO A 326 -21.89 -30.20 -37.88
CA PRO A 326 -21.19 -30.63 -36.67
C PRO A 326 -19.98 -31.50 -37.06
N PRO A 327 -18.75 -31.16 -36.63
CA PRO A 327 -17.58 -32.00 -36.89
C PRO A 327 -17.74 -33.36 -36.22
N GLN A 328 -17.51 -34.43 -36.96
CA GLN A 328 -17.54 -35.80 -36.43
C GLN A 328 -16.38 -36.03 -35.45
N LEU A 329 -16.61 -36.86 -34.42
CA LEU A 329 -15.53 -37.38 -33.59
C LEU A 329 -14.54 -38.18 -34.47
N GLN A 330 -13.33 -37.65 -34.65
CA GLN A 330 -12.16 -38.44 -34.99
C GLN A 330 -11.00 -38.07 -34.07
N THR A 331 -10.38 -39.10 -33.52
CA THR A 331 -9.30 -39.01 -32.53
C THR A 331 -7.97 -38.64 -33.18
N ARG A 332 -7.43 -37.46 -32.86
CA ARG A 332 -5.98 -37.17 -32.90
C ARG A 332 -5.63 -35.93 -32.07
N SER A 333 -4.42 -35.94 -31.52
CA SER A 333 -3.91 -34.95 -30.58
C SER A 333 -3.63 -33.59 -31.21
N THR A 334 -4.19 -32.51 -30.64
CA THR A 334 -3.59 -31.16 -30.57
C THR A 334 -4.37 -30.32 -29.55
N GLN A 335 -3.68 -29.46 -28.80
CA GLN A 335 -4.29 -28.54 -27.83
C GLN A 335 -5.30 -27.57 -28.49
N PRO A 336 -6.35 -27.13 -27.76
CA PRO A 336 -7.20 -26.03 -28.21
C PRO A 336 -6.42 -24.72 -28.17
N ARG A 337 -6.02 -24.18 -29.33
CA ARG A 337 -5.53 -22.81 -29.44
C ARG A 337 -6.67 -21.84 -29.11
N GLN A 338 -6.65 -21.22 -27.94
CA GLN A 338 -7.30 -19.93 -27.75
C GLN A 338 -6.58 -18.91 -28.65
N GLN A 339 -7.25 -18.41 -29.69
CA GLN A 339 -6.75 -17.23 -30.42
C GLN A 339 -7.15 -15.97 -29.64
N GLN A 340 -6.49 -15.75 -28.50
CA GLN A 340 -6.37 -14.40 -27.97
C GLN A 340 -5.49 -13.61 -28.94
N HIS A 341 -6.04 -12.56 -29.55
CA HIS A 341 -5.27 -11.72 -30.47
C HIS A 341 -4.25 -10.88 -29.68
N GLN A 342 -3.00 -11.36 -29.63
CA GLN A 342 -1.87 -10.51 -29.26
C GLN A 342 -1.85 -9.29 -30.20
N CYS A 343 -1.82 -8.09 -29.60
CA CYS A 343 -1.97 -6.82 -30.29
C CYS A 343 -0.69 -6.47 -31.08
N ARG A 344 -0.46 -7.13 -32.23
CA ARG A 344 0.76 -7.01 -33.05
C ARG A 344 1.06 -5.57 -33.50
N PRO A 345 2.35 -5.19 -33.64
CA PRO A 345 2.78 -3.86 -34.06
C PRO A 345 2.74 -3.73 -35.59
N THR A 346 1.53 -3.60 -36.14
CA THR A 346 1.35 -2.95 -37.45
C THR A 346 1.04 -1.47 -37.24
N PRO A 347 1.49 -0.58 -38.14
CA PRO A 347 1.03 0.81 -38.14
C PRO A 347 -0.50 0.84 -38.10
N ALA A 348 -1.07 1.66 -37.20
CA ALA A 348 -2.51 1.81 -37.13
C ALA A 348 -3.04 2.28 -38.50
N PRO A 349 -4.11 1.68 -39.03
CA PRO A 349 -4.85 2.28 -40.14
C PRO A 349 -5.23 3.72 -39.79
N THR A 350 -5.19 4.63 -40.77
CA THR A 350 -5.52 6.07 -40.57
C THR A 350 -6.91 6.31 -39.98
N ASN A 351 -7.78 5.30 -40.03
CA ASN A 351 -9.18 5.35 -39.60
C ASN A 351 -9.44 4.44 -38.38
N LEU A 352 -8.39 3.96 -37.68
CA LEU A 352 -8.53 3.17 -36.46
C LEU A 352 -9.03 4.04 -35.31
N VAL A 353 -10.00 3.58 -34.51
CA VAL A 353 -10.37 4.22 -33.23
C VAL A 353 -9.77 3.41 -32.08
N GLU A 354 -8.89 4.01 -31.28
CA GLU A 354 -8.24 3.34 -30.14
C GLU A 354 -8.91 3.74 -28.82
N ILE A 355 -9.60 2.79 -28.18
CA ILE A 355 -10.24 2.97 -26.86
C ILE A 355 -9.33 2.35 -25.79
N MET A 356 -8.89 3.17 -24.83
CA MET A 356 -8.08 2.77 -23.69
C MET A 356 -8.92 2.82 -22.42
N GLN A 357 -8.82 1.78 -21.59
CA GLN A 357 -9.53 1.68 -20.32
C GLN A 357 -8.49 1.65 -19.22
N ILE A 358 -8.42 2.71 -18.41
CA ILE A 358 -7.29 2.92 -17.49
C ILE A 358 -7.78 2.97 -16.05
N GLU A 359 -7.31 2.04 -15.23
CA GLU A 359 -7.59 1.98 -13.79
C GLU A 359 -6.71 2.96 -13.01
N THR A 360 -7.38 3.84 -12.25
CA THR A 360 -6.74 4.82 -11.37
C THR A 360 -6.38 4.25 -10.01
N ARG A 361 -5.34 4.80 -9.40
CA ARG A 361 -4.89 4.49 -8.03
C ARG A 361 -5.78 5.11 -6.97
N ASN A 362 -6.23 6.34 -7.19
CA ASN A 362 -7.13 7.02 -6.26
C ASN A 362 -8.57 6.49 -6.37
N PRO A 363 -9.32 6.45 -5.25
CA PRO A 363 -10.73 6.06 -5.26
C PRO A 363 -11.58 7.15 -5.93
N HIS A 364 -12.69 6.73 -6.54
CA HIS A 364 -13.71 7.64 -7.06
C HIS A 364 -14.82 7.82 -6.01
N PHE A 365 -14.84 8.98 -5.36
CA PHE A 365 -15.73 9.27 -4.23
C PHE A 365 -16.54 10.53 -4.48
N HIS A 366 -17.86 10.37 -4.55
CA HIS A 366 -18.82 11.42 -4.87
C HIS A 366 -20.09 11.34 -4.01
N ASP A 367 -20.96 12.33 -4.07
CA ASP A 367 -22.16 12.38 -3.20
C ASP A 367 -23.13 11.21 -3.46
N THR A 368 -23.37 10.43 -2.41
CA THR A 368 -24.24 9.24 -2.43
C THR A 368 -25.66 9.48 -1.92
N THR A 369 -26.09 10.75 -1.81
CA THR A 369 -27.50 11.12 -1.57
C THR A 369 -28.45 10.68 -2.69
N LYS A 370 -27.92 10.42 -3.90
CA LYS A 370 -28.69 9.97 -5.07
C LYS A 370 -29.17 8.52 -4.89
N GLY A 371 -30.49 8.34 -4.77
CA GLY A 371 -31.15 7.09 -4.36
C GLY A 371 -31.10 5.92 -5.36
N GLU A 372 -31.82 4.83 -5.06
CA GLU A 372 -31.79 3.62 -5.91
C GLU A 372 -32.50 3.81 -7.26
N GLU A 373 -33.58 4.60 -7.26
CA GLU A 373 -34.30 5.06 -8.46
C GLU A 373 -33.36 5.72 -9.48
N HIS A 374 -32.47 6.62 -9.04
CA HIS A 374 -31.48 7.26 -9.89
C HIS A 374 -30.49 6.26 -10.52
N VAL A 375 -30.10 5.21 -9.80
CA VAL A 375 -29.23 4.15 -10.35
C VAL A 375 -29.96 3.29 -11.38
N GLN A 376 -31.25 3.02 -11.15
CA GLN A 376 -32.11 2.29 -12.08
C GLN A 376 -32.36 3.09 -13.37
N ASP A 377 -32.56 4.41 -13.27
CA ASP A 377 -32.67 5.32 -14.43
C ASP A 377 -31.40 5.30 -15.31
N MET A 378 -30.21 5.32 -14.69
CA MET A 378 -28.93 5.21 -15.42
C MET A 378 -28.80 3.88 -16.16
N GLN A 379 -29.18 2.77 -15.50
CA GLN A 379 -29.20 1.44 -16.13
C GLN A 379 -30.18 1.40 -17.30
N LEU A 380 -31.41 1.90 -17.10
CA LEU A 380 -32.44 1.92 -18.12
C LEU A 380 -31.99 2.74 -19.34
N GLN A 381 -31.51 3.98 -19.17
CA GLN A 381 -31.05 4.84 -20.26
C GLN A 381 -29.89 4.21 -21.06
N GLY A 382 -28.91 3.59 -20.40
CA GLY A 382 -27.81 2.91 -21.08
C GLY A 382 -28.26 1.68 -21.87
N LEU A 383 -29.19 0.89 -21.33
CA LEU A 383 -29.73 -0.30 -22.00
C LEU A 383 -30.75 0.04 -23.09
N ASN A 384 -31.49 1.15 -22.97
CA ASN A 384 -32.33 1.71 -24.02
C ASN A 384 -31.47 2.00 -25.27
N ALA A 385 -30.35 2.71 -25.09
CA ALA A 385 -29.42 3.01 -26.18
C ALA A 385 -28.91 1.75 -26.88
N LEU A 386 -28.50 0.72 -26.11
CA LEU A 386 -28.06 -0.55 -26.66
C LEU A 386 -29.17 -1.33 -27.38
N TYR A 387 -30.40 -1.34 -26.85
CA TYR A 387 -31.54 -2.04 -27.45
C TYR A 387 -31.90 -1.50 -28.84
N HIS A 388 -31.82 -0.17 -29.01
CA HIS A 388 -32.13 0.50 -30.28
C HIS A 388 -30.96 0.54 -31.27
N SER A 389 -29.75 0.19 -30.84
CA SER A 389 -28.55 0.25 -31.68
C SER A 389 -28.59 -0.76 -32.84
N PRO A 390 -28.32 -0.36 -34.10
CA PRO A 390 -28.30 -1.27 -35.24
C PRO A 390 -27.25 -2.39 -35.12
N VAL A 391 -26.18 -2.20 -34.34
CA VAL A 391 -25.21 -3.27 -34.07
C VAL A 391 -25.72 -4.31 -33.07
N ALA A 392 -26.83 -4.09 -32.33
CA ALA A 392 -27.36 -5.10 -31.40
C ALA A 392 -28.19 -6.17 -32.13
N PRO A 393 -27.77 -7.45 -32.20
CA PRO A 393 -28.51 -8.49 -32.93
C PRO A 393 -29.87 -8.81 -32.30
N ALA A 394 -30.83 -9.30 -33.10
CA ALA A 394 -32.19 -9.60 -32.62
C ALA A 394 -32.21 -10.56 -31.41
N ALA A 395 -31.31 -11.53 -31.34
CA ALA A 395 -31.17 -12.44 -30.20
C ALA A 395 -30.67 -11.73 -28.92
N LEU A 396 -29.76 -10.76 -29.05
CA LEU A 396 -29.32 -9.90 -27.96
C LEU A 396 -30.47 -9.00 -27.48
N ARG A 397 -31.15 -8.31 -28.41
CA ARG A 397 -32.31 -7.45 -28.10
C ARG A 397 -33.43 -8.21 -27.38
N ALA A 398 -33.72 -9.45 -27.77
CA ALA A 398 -34.73 -10.28 -27.10
C ALA A 398 -34.35 -10.69 -25.67
N ARG A 399 -33.06 -10.99 -25.41
CA ARG A 399 -32.56 -11.26 -24.05
C ARG A 399 -32.53 -10.00 -23.20
N LEU A 400 -32.12 -8.87 -23.79
CA LEU A 400 -32.07 -7.56 -23.16
C LEU A 400 -33.46 -7.09 -22.72
N LEU A 401 -34.45 -7.17 -23.60
CA LEU A 401 -35.86 -6.87 -23.31
C LEU A 401 -36.37 -7.65 -22.10
N ARG A 402 -36.10 -8.97 -22.05
CA ARG A 402 -36.51 -9.82 -20.93
C ARG A 402 -35.91 -9.34 -19.61
N HIS A 403 -34.61 -9.08 -19.58
CA HIS A 403 -33.91 -8.56 -18.39
C HIS A 403 -34.46 -7.21 -17.93
N MET A 404 -34.79 -6.30 -18.86
CA MET A 404 -35.38 -5.00 -18.52
C MET A 404 -36.78 -5.13 -17.89
N VAL A 405 -37.59 -6.11 -18.36
CA VAL A 405 -38.88 -6.43 -17.75
C VAL A 405 -38.72 -7.10 -16.38
N GLU A 406 -37.82 -8.07 -16.25
CA GLU A 406 -37.63 -8.87 -15.02
C GLU A 406 -36.95 -8.09 -13.89
N HIS A 407 -36.09 -7.11 -14.20
CA HIS A 407 -35.20 -6.47 -13.22
C HIS A 407 -35.19 -4.95 -13.20
N LEU A 408 -35.63 -4.26 -14.27
CA LEU A 408 -35.60 -2.80 -14.36
C LEU A 408 -36.99 -2.14 -14.45
N GLY A 409 -38.06 -2.93 -14.27
CA GLY A 409 -39.43 -2.41 -14.17
C GLY A 409 -40.08 -2.01 -15.51
N LEU A 410 -39.55 -2.47 -16.64
CA LEU A 410 -40.19 -2.26 -17.94
C LEU A 410 -41.50 -3.07 -18.02
N GLU A 411 -42.58 -2.45 -18.51
CA GLU A 411 -43.89 -3.11 -18.62
C GLU A 411 -43.85 -4.29 -19.63
N PRO A 412 -44.36 -5.48 -19.28
CA PRO A 412 -44.40 -6.63 -20.19
C PRO A 412 -45.09 -6.31 -21.52
N GLY A 413 -44.40 -6.59 -22.63
CA GLY A 413 -44.91 -6.32 -23.99
C GLY A 413 -44.69 -4.90 -24.50
N ARG A 414 -44.13 -3.99 -23.69
CA ARG A 414 -43.73 -2.63 -24.11
C ARG A 414 -42.27 -2.62 -24.58
N ALA A 415 -42.00 -1.96 -25.70
CA ALA A 415 -40.63 -1.73 -26.16
C ALA A 415 -39.93 -0.69 -25.25
N PRO A 416 -38.61 -0.81 -25.00
CA PRO A 416 -37.84 0.21 -24.30
C PRO A 416 -37.95 1.56 -25.04
N PRO A 417 -38.06 2.71 -24.35
CA PRO A 417 -38.12 4.00 -25.00
C PRO A 417 -36.81 4.28 -25.77
N ARG A 418 -36.90 4.98 -26.91
CA ARG A 418 -35.72 5.38 -27.67
C ARG A 418 -35.15 6.66 -27.07
N GLU A 419 -33.86 6.66 -26.74
CA GLU A 419 -33.19 7.85 -26.23
C GLU A 419 -33.04 8.91 -27.33
N ARG A 420 -33.14 10.18 -26.93
CA ARG A 420 -32.83 11.30 -27.84
C ARG A 420 -31.33 11.28 -28.10
N THR A 421 -30.97 11.27 -29.38
CA THR A 421 -29.61 11.39 -29.87
C THR A 421 -29.50 12.67 -30.69
N TYR A 422 -28.29 13.22 -30.73
CA TYR A 422 -27.92 14.45 -31.40
C TYR A 422 -26.88 14.12 -32.47
N PRO A 423 -26.94 14.77 -33.66
CA PRO A 423 -26.00 14.52 -34.74
C PRO A 423 -24.57 14.99 -34.38
N PRO A 424 -23.54 14.55 -35.13
CA PRO A 424 -22.16 14.94 -34.85
C PRO A 424 -21.95 16.45 -35.00
N LEU A 425 -21.26 17.05 -34.03
CA LEU A 425 -20.96 18.49 -34.04
C LEU A 425 -20.24 18.92 -35.33
N ALA A 426 -19.31 18.11 -35.84
CA ALA A 426 -18.59 18.37 -37.09
C ALA A 426 -19.49 18.42 -38.33
N ALA A 427 -20.63 17.73 -38.31
CA ALA A 427 -21.54 17.62 -39.45
C ALA A 427 -22.74 18.58 -39.36
N ALA A 428 -23.16 18.95 -38.15
CA ALA A 428 -24.40 19.70 -37.92
C ALA A 428 -24.19 21.14 -37.41
N LEU A 429 -23.02 21.49 -36.87
CA LEU A 429 -22.75 22.81 -36.28
C LEU A 429 -21.82 23.66 -37.16
N ASP A 430 -22.32 24.80 -37.64
CA ASP A 430 -21.47 25.89 -38.09
C ASP A 430 -20.82 26.54 -36.88
N PHE A 431 -19.60 26.09 -36.55
CA PHE A 431 -18.81 26.63 -35.45
C PHE A 431 -18.60 28.15 -35.53
N GLY A 432 -18.48 28.72 -36.74
CA GLY A 432 -18.31 30.17 -36.90
C GLY A 432 -19.53 30.93 -36.41
N VAL A 433 -20.72 30.54 -36.89
CA VAL A 433 -22.01 31.10 -36.44
C VAL A 433 -22.22 30.82 -34.96
N PHE A 434 -21.92 29.60 -34.49
CA PHE A 434 -22.09 29.22 -33.09
C PHE A 434 -21.32 30.15 -32.16
N PHE A 435 -20.03 30.40 -32.41
CA PHE A 435 -19.24 31.29 -31.55
C PHE A 435 -19.61 32.77 -31.70
N ASP A 436 -19.92 33.25 -32.90
CA ASP A 436 -20.35 34.65 -33.12
C ASP A 436 -21.69 34.94 -32.39
N VAL A 437 -22.64 33.99 -32.38
CA VAL A 437 -23.91 34.11 -31.63
C VAL A 437 -23.71 33.88 -30.13
N LEU A 438 -22.97 32.84 -29.73
CA LEU A 438 -22.71 32.53 -28.33
C LEU A 438 -22.04 33.71 -27.61
N THR A 439 -21.04 34.34 -28.23
CA THR A 439 -20.33 35.49 -27.64
C THR A 439 -21.12 36.79 -27.62
N SER A 440 -22.10 36.97 -28.52
CA SER A 440 -22.91 38.18 -28.61
C SER A 440 -24.23 38.10 -27.84
N GLU A 441 -24.83 36.91 -27.69
CA GLU A 441 -26.14 36.73 -27.09
C GLU A 441 -26.16 36.01 -25.72
N ALA A 442 -25.18 35.15 -25.39
CA ALA A 442 -25.20 34.39 -24.14
C ALA A 442 -24.81 35.24 -22.91
N ALA A 443 -25.81 35.84 -22.27
CA ALA A 443 -25.63 36.72 -21.11
C ALA A 443 -25.00 36.04 -19.88
N SER A 444 -24.98 34.70 -19.83
CA SER A 444 -24.32 33.88 -18.81
C SER A 444 -22.85 33.59 -19.08
N LEU A 445 -22.37 33.70 -20.33
CA LEU A 445 -20.99 33.35 -20.70
C LEU A 445 -19.98 34.24 -19.95
N ARG A 446 -19.01 33.63 -19.28
CA ARG A 446 -17.92 34.31 -18.58
C ARG A 446 -16.58 33.70 -18.96
N GLN A 447 -15.62 34.56 -19.23
CA GLN A 447 -14.19 34.22 -19.27
C GLN A 447 -13.55 34.88 -18.04
N ILE A 448 -12.81 34.09 -17.27
CA ILE A 448 -12.29 34.45 -15.95
C ILE A 448 -10.78 34.16 -15.94
N GLY A 449 -9.93 35.11 -15.55
CA GLY A 449 -8.48 34.90 -15.46
C GLY A 449 -7.65 36.18 -15.65
N LEU A 450 -6.32 36.05 -15.66
CA LEU A 450 -5.40 37.16 -15.97
C LEU A 450 -5.52 37.57 -17.46
N GLY A 451 -5.62 38.88 -17.71
CA GLY A 451 -5.61 39.44 -19.06
C GLY A 451 -4.22 39.47 -19.70
N ALA A 452 -4.20 39.88 -20.97
CA ALA A 452 -3.08 40.15 -21.89
C ALA A 452 -2.48 38.98 -22.70
N GLU A 453 -2.51 37.71 -22.27
CA GLU A 453 -2.00 36.59 -23.11
C GLU A 453 -3.06 35.54 -23.52
N VAL A 454 -4.21 35.46 -22.82
CA VAL A 454 -5.36 34.62 -23.23
C VAL A 454 -6.51 35.46 -23.84
N ASP A 455 -6.29 36.77 -24.01
CA ASP A 455 -7.29 37.70 -24.57
C ASP A 455 -7.61 37.45 -26.07
N VAL A 456 -6.78 36.69 -26.78
CA VAL A 456 -6.87 36.54 -28.24
C VAL A 456 -8.06 35.66 -28.69
N LEU A 457 -8.53 34.71 -27.87
CA LEU A 457 -9.56 33.76 -28.32
C LEU A 457 -10.96 34.39 -28.48
N LEU A 458 -11.40 35.22 -27.52
CA LEU A 458 -12.77 35.79 -27.52
C LEU A 458 -12.83 37.28 -27.90
N ALA A 459 -11.74 38.06 -27.72
CA ALA A 459 -11.78 39.50 -27.96
C ALA A 459 -11.46 39.92 -29.41
N ASP A 460 -10.65 39.16 -30.15
CA ASP A 460 -10.05 39.68 -31.39
C ASP A 460 -11.02 39.75 -32.60
N ARG A 461 -12.16 39.03 -32.54
CA ARG A 461 -13.29 39.25 -33.47
C ARG A 461 -14.21 40.41 -33.06
N CYS A 462 -14.25 40.80 -31.78
CA CYS A 462 -14.98 42.00 -31.36
C CYS A 462 -14.35 43.29 -31.92
N ALA A 463 -13.04 43.29 -32.21
CA ALA A 463 -12.30 44.46 -32.68
C ALA A 463 -12.42 44.76 -34.18
N THR A 464 -12.58 43.73 -35.03
CA THR A 464 -12.69 43.89 -36.50
C THR A 464 -14.08 44.39 -36.95
N GLY A 465 -15.08 44.37 -36.07
CA GLY A 465 -16.45 44.85 -36.30
C GLY A 465 -16.66 46.37 -36.29
N ARG A 466 -15.81 47.20 -36.93
CA ARG A 466 -16.06 48.66 -37.06
C ARG A 466 -15.82 49.25 -38.45
N ARG A 467 -16.82 49.08 -39.34
CA ARG A 467 -17.60 50.17 -39.97
C ARG A 467 -18.45 49.67 -41.15
N SER A 468 -19.76 49.52 -40.94
CA SER A 468 -20.74 49.99 -41.93
C SER A 468 -21.83 50.77 -41.20
N GLN A 469 -21.98 52.04 -41.56
CA GLN A 469 -23.01 52.90 -40.95
C GLN A 469 -24.39 52.51 -41.49
N ARG A 470 -25.40 52.60 -40.62
CA ARG A 470 -26.82 52.62 -41.02
C ARG A 470 -27.05 53.51 -42.26
N ARG A 471 -27.52 52.91 -43.35
CA ARG A 471 -28.47 53.57 -44.26
C ARG A 471 -29.72 52.75 -44.40
N ARG A 472 -30.79 53.19 -43.73
CA ARG A 472 -32.17 52.78 -44.05
C ARG A 472 -32.46 53.12 -45.51
N ARG A 473 -33.10 52.21 -46.26
CA ARG A 473 -34.36 52.51 -46.95
C ARG A 473 -35.11 51.25 -47.40
N ARG A 474 -36.42 51.44 -47.58
CA ARG A 474 -37.45 50.45 -47.95
C ARG A 474 -37.41 50.11 -49.46
N PRO A 475 -38.17 49.10 -49.94
CA PRO A 475 -37.81 48.31 -51.13
C PRO A 475 -38.28 48.88 -52.49
N GLY A 476 -37.73 48.30 -53.57
CA GLY A 476 -38.02 48.61 -54.98
C GLY A 476 -37.15 49.75 -55.50
N ARG A 477 -36.54 49.69 -56.70
CA ARG A 477 -37.07 49.15 -57.97
C ARG A 477 -35.93 49.01 -59.01
N SER A 478 -36.15 48.16 -60.03
CA SER A 478 -35.65 48.24 -61.42
C SER A 478 -34.13 48.40 -61.72
N GLU A 479 -33.63 47.41 -62.49
CA GLU A 479 -32.87 47.60 -63.77
C GLU A 479 -31.44 48.20 -63.71
N ALA A 480 -30.54 47.95 -64.68
CA ALA A 480 -30.39 46.86 -65.66
C ALA A 480 -29.00 47.01 -66.35
N GLY A 481 -28.47 45.93 -66.92
CA GLY A 481 -27.33 45.97 -67.85
C GLY A 481 -25.95 45.91 -67.18
N ALA A 482 -25.05 44.98 -67.55
CA ALA A 482 -24.33 44.91 -68.84
C ALA A 482 -23.07 45.82 -68.83
N ARG A 483 -21.88 45.40 -69.30
CA ARG A 483 -21.55 44.23 -70.15
C ARG A 483 -20.02 44.03 -70.22
N ARG A 484 -19.62 42.84 -70.70
CA ARG A 484 -18.32 42.46 -71.30
C ARG A 484 -17.12 42.28 -70.36
N GLY A 485 -16.25 41.29 -70.59
CA GLY A 485 -16.34 40.28 -71.66
C GLY A 485 -15.25 39.20 -71.59
N ASP A 486 -15.49 38.12 -72.32
CA ASP A 486 -14.80 36.83 -72.29
C ASP A 486 -13.37 36.86 -72.85
N ARG A 487 -12.59 35.83 -72.47
CA ARG A 487 -11.76 35.01 -73.40
C ARG A 487 -11.20 33.76 -72.71
N ASP A 488 -11.98 32.68 -72.78
CA ASP A 488 -11.66 31.39 -73.41
C ASP A 488 -10.23 30.80 -73.31
N ASP A 489 -10.21 29.58 -72.74
CA ASP A 489 -9.61 28.33 -73.24
C ASP A 489 -8.08 28.15 -73.39
N GLN A 490 -7.53 27.17 -72.65
CA GLN A 490 -7.24 25.83 -73.22
C GLN A 490 -6.93 24.75 -72.15
N GLU A 491 -6.95 23.47 -72.57
CA GLU A 491 -7.18 22.27 -71.74
C GLU A 491 -5.94 21.53 -71.18
N SER A 492 -6.12 20.89 -69.99
CA SER A 492 -5.67 19.51 -69.64
C SER A 492 -4.16 19.13 -69.51
N PRO A 493 -3.80 18.00 -68.82
CA PRO A 493 -4.30 17.48 -67.53
C PRO A 493 -3.20 16.86 -66.61
N ARG A 494 -3.47 16.71 -65.28
CA ARG A 494 -3.21 15.51 -64.41
C ARG A 494 -2.92 15.78 -62.90
N SER A 495 -3.69 15.07 -62.07
CA SER A 495 -3.36 14.35 -60.80
C SER A 495 -2.73 15.01 -59.56
N SER A 496 -3.12 14.39 -58.42
CA SER A 496 -2.59 14.42 -57.04
C SER A 496 -2.83 15.67 -56.19
N SER A 497 -3.59 15.43 -55.12
CA SER A 497 -3.86 16.27 -53.97
C SER A 497 -2.71 16.25 -52.96
N ASP A 498 -2.28 17.42 -52.50
CA ASP A 498 -1.75 17.69 -51.16
C ASP A 498 -1.79 19.21 -50.97
N GLY A 499 -2.18 19.71 -49.78
CA GLY A 499 -2.14 21.17 -49.57
C GLY A 499 -3.02 21.75 -48.46
N TRP A 500 -2.82 21.35 -47.21
CA TRP A 500 -3.09 22.19 -46.03
C TRP A 500 -2.05 21.88 -44.95
N TYR A 501 -0.85 22.46 -45.06
CA TYR A 501 0.13 22.76 -43.99
C TYR A 501 1.47 23.16 -44.61
N ASP A 502 1.60 24.39 -45.12
CA ASP A 502 2.92 25.02 -45.25
C ASP A 502 2.82 26.54 -45.07
N ASN A 503 3.30 27.02 -43.93
CA ASN A 503 4.06 28.27 -43.79
C ASN A 503 4.50 28.46 -42.33
N MET A 504 5.71 28.01 -42.01
CA MET A 504 6.80 28.82 -41.43
C MET A 504 7.95 27.93 -40.91
N ARG A 505 9.17 28.13 -41.42
CA ARG A 505 10.38 27.38 -41.03
C ARG A 505 11.56 28.29 -40.64
N VAL A 506 12.08 28.06 -39.42
CA VAL A 506 13.49 27.76 -39.03
C VAL A 506 14.66 28.69 -39.42
N LYS A 507 15.53 29.00 -38.43
CA LYS A 507 17.03 29.14 -38.41
C LYS A 507 17.46 29.85 -37.11
N LYS A 508 18.56 29.61 -36.35
CA LYS A 508 19.74 28.69 -36.26
C LYS A 508 20.04 28.48 -34.73
N ILE A 509 21.00 27.72 -34.17
CA ILE A 509 22.50 27.75 -34.20
C ILE A 509 23.09 26.46 -33.55
N LEU A 510 24.36 26.15 -33.87
CA LEU A 510 25.32 25.10 -33.43
C LEU A 510 25.19 24.56 -31.97
N ALA A 511 25.54 23.32 -31.57
CA ALA A 511 26.48 22.25 -32.01
C ALA A 511 27.86 22.18 -31.29
N LEU A 512 28.12 21.09 -30.54
CA LEU A 512 29.42 20.42 -30.19
C LEU A 512 29.04 19.11 -29.43
N ALA A 513 29.35 17.87 -29.84
CA ALA A 513 30.63 17.15 -30.01
C ALA A 513 30.95 16.22 -28.82
N ALA A 514 31.40 14.98 -29.10
CA ALA A 514 31.41 13.83 -28.17
C ALA A 514 32.81 13.34 -27.78
N ALA A 515 32.93 12.55 -26.69
CA ALA A 515 33.96 11.50 -26.51
C ALA A 515 33.71 10.59 -25.28
N THR A 516 33.71 9.25 -25.50
CA THR A 516 34.38 8.15 -24.72
C THR A 516 34.29 8.08 -23.16
N THR A 517 34.21 6.95 -22.44
CA THR A 517 34.44 5.50 -22.68
C THR A 517 33.56 4.63 -21.75
N ALA A 518 33.30 3.36 -22.10
CA ALA A 518 32.66 2.39 -21.20
C ALA A 518 33.66 1.68 -20.25
N VAL A 519 33.25 1.43 -18.99
CA VAL A 519 33.93 0.62 -17.94
C VAL A 519 32.83 -0.02 -17.06
N PRO A 520 32.96 -1.27 -16.53
CA PRO A 520 31.82 -2.04 -16.01
C PRO A 520 31.58 -1.95 -14.48
N PHE A 521 30.49 -2.58 -14.04
CA PHE A 521 30.14 -3.00 -12.66
C PHE A 521 31.22 -3.90 -12.00
N THR A 522 31.32 -4.18 -10.69
CA THR A 522 30.56 -3.85 -9.44
C THR A 522 31.55 -3.33 -8.34
N PRO A 523 31.38 -3.54 -7.00
CA PRO A 523 30.32 -3.10 -6.07
C PRO A 523 30.81 -2.17 -4.92
N ASN A 524 29.84 -1.53 -4.24
CA ASN A 524 29.80 -1.07 -2.83
C ASN A 524 31.11 -0.67 -2.07
N PRO A 525 31.34 0.63 -1.77
CA PRO A 525 32.47 1.10 -0.96
C PRO A 525 32.06 1.59 0.45
N ALA A 526 31.65 0.68 1.35
CA ALA A 526 31.42 0.98 2.77
C ALA A 526 32.61 0.61 3.68
N ARG A 527 33.87 0.62 3.20
CA ARG A 527 35.04 0.32 4.07
C ARG A 527 36.44 0.84 3.66
N VAL A 528 36.58 2.01 3.03
CA VAL A 528 37.90 2.71 2.93
C VAL A 528 37.78 4.23 3.11
N LEU A 529 37.62 4.71 4.35
CA LEU A 529 37.81 6.12 4.71
C LEU A 529 38.57 6.27 6.04
N ALA A 530 39.81 5.79 6.07
CA ALA A 530 40.81 6.23 7.02
C ALA A 530 41.99 6.84 6.24
N GLY A 531 42.10 8.18 6.27
CA GLY A 531 43.31 8.89 5.81
C GLY A 531 43.35 9.35 4.35
N ARG A 532 42.55 10.36 3.98
CA ARG A 532 42.96 11.48 3.11
C ARG A 532 41.93 12.60 3.13
N GLN A 533 42.31 13.77 3.65
CA GLN A 533 41.53 15.00 3.49
C GLN A 533 41.65 15.47 2.03
N SER A 534 40.52 15.74 1.38
CA SER A 534 40.45 16.42 0.08
C SER A 534 39.28 17.38 0.12
N GLU A 535 39.58 18.68 0.21
CA GLU A 535 38.57 19.74 0.26
C GLU A 535 37.83 19.86 -1.07
N THR A 536 36.66 19.22 -1.14
CA THR A 536 35.67 19.45 -2.20
C THR A 536 34.30 19.43 -1.55
N PRO A 537 33.50 20.52 -1.63
CA PRO A 537 32.21 20.57 -0.95
C PRO A 537 31.21 19.65 -1.66
N ALA A 538 30.96 18.48 -1.06
CA ALA A 538 29.95 17.54 -1.52
C ALA A 538 28.56 18.22 -1.47
N ARG A 539 27.95 18.45 -2.64
CA ARG A 539 26.60 19.04 -2.74
C ARG A 539 25.46 18.10 -2.30
N PHE A 540 25.80 16.90 -1.84
CA PHE A 540 24.90 15.93 -1.20
C PHE A 540 25.60 15.26 0.00
N ALA A 541 26.07 16.05 0.96
CA ALA A 541 26.43 15.53 2.27
C ALA A 541 25.16 15.11 3.03
N CYS A 542 25.20 13.99 3.77
CA CYS A 542 24.05 13.37 4.44
C CYS A 542 23.47 14.15 5.65
N THR A 543 23.68 15.48 5.75
CA THR A 543 23.20 16.31 6.85
C THR A 543 21.67 16.44 6.92
N SER A 544 20.96 16.12 5.83
CA SER A 544 19.49 16.04 5.81
C SER A 544 18.93 14.70 6.32
N ALA A 545 19.76 13.65 6.41
CA ALA A 545 19.35 12.36 6.98
C ALA A 545 19.33 12.38 8.52
N SER A 546 20.03 13.34 9.13
CA SER A 546 20.10 13.59 10.57
C SER A 546 19.26 14.80 11.00
N TRP A 547 18.12 15.05 10.33
CA TRP A 547 17.20 16.13 10.68
C TRP A 547 15.93 15.56 11.35
N PRO A 548 15.43 16.17 12.45
CA PRO A 548 16.03 17.31 13.16
C PRO A 548 17.30 16.90 13.94
N PRO A 549 18.36 17.72 13.94
CA PRO A 549 19.50 17.47 14.81
C PRO A 549 19.06 17.62 16.28
N THR A 550 19.30 16.59 17.07
CA THR A 550 18.87 16.49 18.47
C THR A 550 20.07 16.37 19.41
N THR A 551 19.91 16.83 20.65
CA THR A 551 20.82 16.57 21.79
C THR A 551 20.11 15.84 22.92
N ILE A 552 18.93 15.27 22.65
CA ILE A 552 18.05 14.62 23.61
C ILE A 552 18.08 13.12 23.36
N GLY A 553 18.18 12.34 24.43
CA GLY A 553 18.34 10.88 24.36
C GLY A 553 19.78 10.45 24.11
N GLN A 554 19.94 9.20 23.73
CA GLN A 554 21.19 8.57 23.30
C GLN A 554 20.91 7.77 22.01
N PRO A 555 21.92 7.47 21.18
CA PRO A 555 21.73 6.59 20.03
C PRO A 555 21.15 5.23 20.45
N ASN A 556 20.17 4.72 19.69
CA ASN A 556 19.64 3.38 19.89
C ASN A 556 20.69 2.36 19.40
N VAL A 557 21.30 1.63 20.34
CA VAL A 557 22.33 0.62 20.05
C VAL A 557 21.65 -0.75 19.96
N PRO A 558 21.94 -1.58 18.94
CA PRO A 558 21.46 -2.95 18.85
C PRO A 558 21.69 -3.73 20.15
N GLN A 559 20.68 -4.49 20.58
CA GLN A 559 20.75 -5.22 21.84
C GLN A 559 21.71 -6.40 21.70
N ALA A 560 22.76 -6.43 22.52
CA ALA A 560 23.60 -7.61 22.65
C ALA A 560 22.81 -8.77 23.28
N PRO A 561 22.94 -10.01 22.77
CA PRO A 561 22.31 -11.17 23.39
C PRO A 561 22.85 -11.36 24.82
N SER A 562 22.02 -11.89 25.72
CA SER A 562 22.50 -12.33 27.04
C SER A 562 23.38 -13.57 26.89
N ALA A 563 24.29 -13.83 27.84
CA ALA A 563 25.12 -15.05 27.83
C ALA A 563 24.29 -16.36 27.76
N GLU A 564 23.06 -16.33 28.31
CA GLU A 564 22.10 -17.42 28.18
C GLU A 564 21.59 -17.58 26.73
N LEU A 565 21.21 -16.47 26.08
CA LEU A 565 20.80 -16.48 24.68
C LEU A 565 21.98 -16.90 23.77
N GLU A 566 23.19 -16.38 23.99
CA GLU A 566 24.39 -16.84 23.30
C GLU A 566 24.60 -18.35 23.43
N SER A 567 24.42 -18.91 24.64
CA SER A 567 24.45 -20.36 24.85
C SER A 567 23.43 -21.08 23.98
N MET A 568 22.16 -20.65 23.97
CA MET A 568 21.12 -21.25 23.13
C MET A 568 21.44 -21.15 21.63
N LEU A 569 21.89 -19.98 21.16
CA LEU A 569 22.23 -19.76 19.75
C LEU A 569 23.45 -20.60 19.32
N SER A 570 24.39 -20.86 20.23
CA SER A 570 25.55 -21.73 19.99
C SER A 570 25.19 -23.22 19.85
N GLU A 571 24.06 -23.66 20.41
CA GLU A 571 23.57 -25.04 20.27
C GLU A 571 22.91 -25.33 18.91
N VAL A 572 22.60 -24.30 18.11
CA VAL A 572 21.95 -24.45 16.79
C VAL A 572 22.90 -25.15 15.83
N SER A 573 22.53 -26.36 15.40
CA SER A 573 23.38 -27.26 14.63
C SER A 573 22.88 -27.47 13.20
N ALA A 574 23.70 -27.08 12.21
CA ALA A 574 23.47 -27.36 10.80
C ALA A 574 23.30 -28.88 10.54
N ALA A 575 24.03 -29.72 11.27
CA ALA A 575 23.93 -31.18 11.15
C ALA A 575 22.65 -31.77 11.78
N ASN A 576 21.88 -31.02 12.57
CA ASN A 576 20.53 -31.42 13.00
C ASN A 576 19.48 -30.93 12.00
N ILE A 577 19.68 -29.73 11.44
CA ILE A 577 18.86 -29.15 10.38
C ILE A 577 18.91 -30.03 9.12
N GLU A 578 20.10 -30.42 8.67
CA GLU A 578 20.32 -31.38 7.57
C GLU A 578 19.53 -32.68 7.80
N LYS A 579 19.68 -33.31 8.98
CA LYS A 579 18.96 -34.55 9.31
C LYS A 579 17.44 -34.36 9.22
N THR A 580 16.92 -33.21 9.67
CA THR A 580 15.50 -32.91 9.62
C THR A 580 15.01 -32.72 8.18
N ILE A 581 15.71 -31.91 7.39
CA ILE A 581 15.37 -31.64 5.98
C ILE A 581 15.43 -32.94 5.16
N VAL A 582 16.53 -33.68 5.25
CA VAL A 582 16.71 -34.98 4.58
C VAL A 582 15.65 -35.99 5.05
N LYS A 583 15.30 -36.01 6.35
CA LYS A 583 14.27 -36.92 6.86
C LYS A 583 12.87 -36.55 6.37
N LEU A 584 12.53 -35.27 6.27
CA LEU A 584 11.26 -34.82 5.69
C LEU A 584 11.20 -35.12 4.18
N ALA A 585 12.27 -34.84 3.44
CA ALA A 585 12.39 -35.18 2.03
C ALA A 585 12.26 -36.70 1.76
N SER A 586 12.76 -37.54 2.69
CA SER A 586 12.67 -39.00 2.56
C SER A 586 11.25 -39.58 2.52
N PHE A 587 10.21 -38.81 2.87
CA PHE A 587 8.82 -39.23 2.70
C PHE A 587 8.33 -39.15 1.23
N GLY A 588 9.19 -38.67 0.31
CA GLY A 588 9.01 -38.68 -1.14
C GLY A 588 8.06 -37.60 -1.66
N THR A 589 6.87 -37.52 -1.08
CA THR A 589 5.94 -36.38 -1.21
C THR A 589 5.26 -36.13 0.13
N ARG A 590 4.98 -34.87 0.44
CA ARG A 590 4.19 -34.47 1.61
C ARG A 590 2.95 -33.65 1.20
N HIS A 591 2.55 -33.69 -0.07
CA HIS A 591 1.36 -33.02 -0.59
C HIS A 591 0.13 -33.34 0.26
N THR A 592 -0.69 -32.32 0.55
CA THR A 592 -1.85 -32.45 1.45
C THR A 592 -2.85 -33.54 1.06
N LEU A 593 -2.99 -33.82 -0.23
CA LEU A 593 -3.87 -34.86 -0.79
C LEU A 593 -3.24 -36.28 -0.77
N SER A 594 -1.94 -36.40 -0.44
CA SER A 594 -1.23 -37.70 -0.40
C SER A 594 -1.65 -38.56 0.81
N SER A 595 -1.08 -39.77 0.91
CA SER A 595 -1.47 -40.75 1.94
C SER A 595 -1.50 -40.17 3.35
N GLN A 596 -2.66 -40.30 3.99
CA GLN A 596 -2.94 -39.83 5.35
C GLN A 596 -2.61 -40.87 6.44
N ASP A 597 -2.16 -42.07 6.07
CA ASP A 597 -1.83 -43.17 6.98
C ASP A 597 -0.51 -42.90 7.75
N PRO A 598 -0.53 -42.72 9.08
CA PRO A 598 0.68 -42.47 9.86
C PRO A 598 1.64 -43.67 9.93
N GLY A 599 1.19 -44.88 9.59
CA GLY A 599 2.04 -46.08 9.55
C GLY A 599 2.78 -46.30 8.22
N GLY A 600 2.53 -45.46 7.21
CA GLY A 600 3.14 -45.56 5.89
C GLY A 600 4.62 -45.15 5.83
N ALA A 601 5.28 -45.44 4.71
CA ALA A 601 6.64 -44.97 4.44
C ALA A 601 6.69 -43.68 3.57
N ARG A 602 5.58 -43.29 2.95
CA ARG A 602 5.45 -42.18 1.99
C ARG A 602 4.20 -41.36 2.29
N GLY A 603 4.24 -40.05 2.05
CA GLY A 603 3.08 -39.15 2.16
C GLY A 603 3.10 -38.21 3.36
N ILE A 604 2.09 -37.34 3.41
CA ILE A 604 1.89 -36.35 4.49
C ILE A 604 1.56 -37.00 5.84
N GLY A 605 0.86 -38.13 5.85
CA GLY A 605 0.48 -38.91 7.04
C GLY A 605 1.68 -39.31 7.93
N PRO A 606 2.68 -40.05 7.41
CA PRO A 606 3.85 -40.43 8.20
C PRO A 606 4.79 -39.26 8.48
N ALA A 607 4.83 -38.23 7.62
CA ALA A 607 5.60 -37.01 7.89
C ALA A 607 5.09 -36.28 9.14
N ARG A 608 3.78 -36.03 9.22
CA ARG A 608 3.12 -35.46 10.41
C ARG A 608 3.34 -36.30 11.67
N ALA A 609 3.25 -37.63 11.54
CA ALA A 609 3.48 -38.54 12.66
C ALA A 609 4.92 -38.46 13.18
N TRP A 610 5.90 -38.35 12.28
CA TRP A 610 7.30 -38.16 12.64
C TRP A 610 7.57 -36.80 13.29
N ILE A 611 7.08 -35.69 12.73
CA ILE A 611 7.20 -34.35 13.33
C ILE A 611 6.63 -34.33 14.75
N ARG A 612 5.43 -34.91 14.95
CA ARG A 612 4.83 -35.07 16.29
C ARG A 612 5.72 -35.89 17.22
N SER A 613 6.37 -36.95 16.73
CA SER A 613 7.26 -37.78 17.53
C SER A 613 8.54 -37.05 17.96
N GLU A 614 9.10 -36.17 17.12
CA GLU A 614 10.27 -35.35 17.49
C GLU A 614 9.91 -34.29 18.53
N PHE A 615 8.80 -33.55 18.35
CA PHE A 615 8.30 -32.65 19.38
C PHE A 615 7.98 -33.37 20.70
N GLN A 616 7.39 -34.58 20.65
CA GLN A 616 7.15 -35.38 21.84
C GLN A 616 8.46 -35.81 22.50
N ARG A 617 9.49 -36.20 21.73
CA ARG A 617 10.83 -36.52 22.24
C ARG A 617 11.47 -35.33 22.96
N TYR A 618 11.24 -34.09 22.50
CA TYR A 618 11.68 -32.87 23.19
C TYR A 618 10.88 -32.61 24.48
N ALA A 619 9.57 -32.89 24.47
CA ALA A 619 8.73 -32.77 25.65
C ALA A 619 9.08 -33.79 26.74
N ASP A 620 9.37 -35.04 26.35
CA ASP A 620 9.76 -36.14 27.23
C ASP A 620 11.16 -35.94 27.85
N ALA A 621 12.04 -35.20 27.15
CA ALA A 621 13.33 -34.75 27.68
C ALA A 621 13.23 -33.51 28.59
N GLY A 622 12.06 -32.86 28.61
CA GLY A 622 11.78 -31.69 29.44
C GLY A 622 11.20 -32.03 30.82
N ASP A 623 10.94 -31.00 31.62
CA ASP A 623 10.28 -31.10 32.94
C ASP A 623 8.75 -30.94 32.85
N GLY A 624 8.15 -31.35 31.72
CA GLY A 624 6.74 -31.09 31.40
C GLY A 624 6.43 -29.64 30.95
N ARG A 625 7.45 -28.82 30.65
CA ARG A 625 7.29 -27.44 30.13
C ARG A 625 6.77 -27.33 28.70
N LEU A 626 7.01 -28.34 27.85
CA LEU A 626 6.59 -28.37 26.46
C LEU A 626 5.33 -29.25 26.32
N ALA A 627 4.26 -28.70 25.74
CA ALA A 627 3.01 -29.42 25.51
C ALA A 627 2.79 -29.62 24.01
N VAL A 628 2.57 -30.86 23.56
CA VAL A 628 2.47 -31.24 22.14
C VAL A 628 1.05 -31.64 21.75
N GLU A 629 0.40 -30.82 20.94
CA GLU A 629 -0.92 -31.12 20.36
C GLU A 629 -0.86 -31.24 18.82
N THR A 630 -1.89 -31.87 18.26
CA THR A 630 -2.16 -31.87 16.82
C THR A 630 -3.55 -31.31 16.66
N VAL A 631 -3.67 -30.23 15.89
CA VAL A 631 -4.90 -29.45 15.77
C VAL A 631 -5.28 -29.36 14.31
N GLY A 632 -6.53 -29.63 13.99
CA GLY A 632 -6.89 -29.85 12.60
C GLY A 632 -8.37 -30.05 12.38
N TYR A 633 -8.71 -30.19 11.10
CA TYR A 633 -10.07 -30.37 10.61
C TYR A 633 -10.06 -31.11 9.27
N VAL A 634 -11.26 -31.47 8.78
CA VAL A 634 -11.42 -31.97 7.42
C VAL A 634 -11.86 -30.80 6.54
N GLN A 635 -11.03 -30.44 5.57
CA GLN A 635 -11.35 -29.49 4.53
C GLN A 635 -12.21 -30.20 3.48
N GLU A 636 -13.46 -29.74 3.34
CA GLU A 636 -14.38 -30.19 2.30
C GLU A 636 -13.95 -29.67 0.91
N PRO A 637 -14.41 -30.27 -0.20
CA PRO A 637 -14.01 -29.87 -1.54
C PRO A 637 -14.30 -28.39 -1.85
N ASP A 638 -13.29 -27.67 -2.32
CA ASP A 638 -13.35 -26.22 -2.62
C ASP A 638 -13.73 -25.93 -4.08
N GLY A 639 -13.77 -26.95 -4.93
CA GLY A 639 -13.93 -26.81 -6.38
C GLY A 639 -12.65 -26.36 -7.10
N GLY A 640 -11.51 -26.43 -6.42
CA GLY A 640 -10.20 -25.95 -6.86
C GLY A 640 -9.07 -26.91 -6.45
N ARG A 641 -8.36 -26.62 -5.36
CA ARG A 641 -7.15 -27.35 -4.93
C ARG A 641 -7.42 -28.53 -4.00
N ILE A 642 -8.65 -28.68 -3.50
CA ILE A 642 -9.09 -29.81 -2.68
C ILE A 642 -10.26 -30.51 -3.41
N PRO A 643 -10.01 -31.60 -4.17
CA PRO A 643 -11.05 -32.30 -4.94
C PRO A 643 -11.90 -33.28 -4.11
N PHE A 644 -11.43 -33.70 -2.94
CA PHE A 644 -12.13 -34.62 -2.02
C PHE A 644 -11.85 -34.24 -0.55
N PRO A 645 -12.73 -34.64 0.41
CA PRO A 645 -12.56 -34.29 1.82
C PRO A 645 -11.18 -34.71 2.35
N THR A 646 -10.38 -33.75 2.79
CA THR A 646 -8.97 -33.93 3.12
C THR A 646 -8.65 -33.43 4.52
N ARG A 647 -7.87 -34.20 5.28
CA ARG A 647 -7.49 -33.83 6.65
C ARG A 647 -6.30 -32.88 6.66
N ILE A 648 -6.52 -31.70 7.22
CA ILE A 648 -5.53 -30.65 7.48
C ILE A 648 -5.24 -30.68 8.99
N ASP A 649 -4.02 -31.03 9.39
CA ASP A 649 -3.62 -31.18 10.80
C ASP A 649 -2.27 -30.49 11.03
N ASP A 650 -2.24 -29.40 11.78
CA ASP A 650 -0.99 -28.76 12.23
C ASP A 650 -0.44 -29.49 13.46
N VAL A 651 0.88 -29.50 13.62
CA VAL A 651 1.56 -30.02 14.82
C VAL A 651 2.12 -28.84 15.61
N VAL A 652 1.67 -28.68 16.85
CA VAL A 652 1.99 -27.54 17.72
C VAL A 652 2.68 -28.03 18.99
N ALA A 653 3.86 -27.48 19.27
CA ALA A 653 4.58 -27.70 20.53
C ALA A 653 4.71 -26.36 21.28
N THR A 654 3.96 -26.20 22.36
CA THR A 654 3.91 -24.97 23.15
C THR A 654 4.80 -25.08 24.38
N LEU A 655 5.89 -24.31 24.42
CA LEU A 655 6.71 -24.07 25.59
C LEU A 655 5.99 -23.08 26.50
N ARG A 656 5.57 -23.55 27.68
CA ARG A 656 4.81 -22.73 28.64
C ARG A 656 5.72 -21.75 29.35
N GLY A 657 5.39 -20.47 29.22
CA GLY A 657 6.06 -19.39 29.94
C GLY A 657 5.74 -19.37 31.43
N THR A 658 6.41 -18.49 32.18
CA THR A 658 6.20 -18.30 33.63
C THR A 658 5.05 -17.35 33.97
N GLU A 659 4.55 -16.56 33.01
CA GLU A 659 3.49 -15.58 33.29
C GLU A 659 2.14 -16.26 33.60
N PRO A 660 1.41 -15.81 34.65
CA PRO A 660 0.12 -16.38 35.01
C PRO A 660 -0.85 -16.41 33.83
N ASP A 661 -1.61 -17.50 33.74
CA ASP A 661 -2.63 -17.75 32.71
C ASP A 661 -2.11 -17.81 31.26
N GLY A 662 -0.79 -17.72 31.01
CA GLY A 662 -0.22 -17.79 29.66
C GLY A 662 -0.63 -16.60 28.77
N ARG A 663 -0.75 -15.40 29.35
CA ARG A 663 -1.32 -14.17 28.74
C ARG A 663 -0.68 -13.67 27.45
N ARG A 664 0.45 -14.24 27.03
CA ARG A 664 1.19 -13.86 25.81
C ARG A 664 1.72 -15.11 25.13
N LEU A 665 1.53 -15.17 23.82
CA LEU A 665 2.05 -16.22 22.94
C LEU A 665 2.85 -15.59 21.80
N TYR A 666 4.04 -16.13 21.54
CA TYR A 666 4.76 -15.93 20.29
C TYR A 666 4.75 -17.22 19.48
N VAL A 667 4.64 -17.12 18.16
CA VAL A 667 4.50 -18.28 17.26
C VAL A 667 5.65 -18.29 16.26
N VAL A 668 6.24 -19.46 16.03
CA VAL A 668 7.15 -19.70 14.90
C VAL A 668 6.70 -20.92 14.12
N SER A 669 6.70 -20.81 12.79
CA SER A 669 6.28 -21.89 11.88
C SER A 669 7.19 -22.06 10.67
N GLY A 670 7.01 -23.23 10.04
CA GLY A 670 7.15 -23.48 8.61
C GLY A 670 6.10 -24.53 8.19
N HIS A 671 5.85 -24.71 6.90
CA HIS A 671 4.87 -25.70 6.41
C HIS A 671 5.52 -27.03 6.06
N TYR A 672 4.83 -28.13 6.40
CA TYR A 672 5.39 -29.47 6.18
C TYR A 672 4.79 -30.20 4.97
N ASP A 673 3.77 -29.64 4.31
CA ASP A 673 3.38 -30.07 2.97
C ASP A 673 4.33 -29.54 1.89
N SER A 674 4.25 -30.17 0.70
CA SER A 674 5.08 -29.89 -0.48
C SER A 674 4.35 -30.34 -1.74
N ARG A 675 4.75 -29.88 -2.93
CA ARG A 675 4.07 -30.24 -4.19
C ARG A 675 4.99 -30.34 -5.41
N ALA A 676 4.48 -31.03 -6.43
CA ALA A 676 5.01 -31.00 -7.79
C ALA A 676 4.52 -29.76 -8.56
N SER A 677 4.86 -29.68 -9.85
CA SER A 677 4.47 -28.54 -10.70
C SER A 677 2.95 -28.44 -10.86
N ASP A 678 2.25 -29.57 -10.99
CA ASP A 678 0.79 -29.63 -10.92
C ASP A 678 0.34 -29.56 -9.45
N PRO A 679 -0.48 -28.56 -9.03
CA PRO A 679 -1.01 -28.47 -7.67
C PRO A 679 -1.97 -29.60 -7.25
N LEU A 680 -2.28 -30.55 -8.16
CA LEU A 680 -3.10 -31.72 -7.90
C LEU A 680 -2.35 -33.06 -8.07
N ASP A 681 -1.05 -33.04 -8.39
CA ASP A 681 -0.23 -34.27 -8.41
C ASP A 681 0.31 -34.60 -7.02
N TYR A 682 -0.49 -35.37 -6.29
CA TYR A 682 -0.18 -35.87 -4.96
C TYR A 682 0.50 -37.26 -4.94
N GLU A 683 0.87 -37.79 -6.11
CA GLU A 683 1.50 -39.11 -6.24
C GLU A 683 3.01 -39.01 -6.53
N SER A 684 3.41 -38.10 -7.42
CA SER A 684 4.81 -37.87 -7.82
C SER A 684 5.72 -37.46 -6.66
N ASP A 685 7.04 -37.59 -6.87
CA ASP A 685 8.03 -37.10 -5.91
C ASP A 685 8.05 -35.57 -5.85
N ALA A 686 7.83 -35.05 -4.65
CA ALA A 686 7.86 -33.64 -4.29
C ALA A 686 8.60 -33.50 -2.94
N PRO A 687 9.95 -33.59 -2.93
CA PRO A 687 10.68 -33.75 -1.69
C PRO A 687 10.70 -32.50 -0.81
N GLY A 688 10.45 -31.30 -1.35
CA GLY A 688 10.14 -30.09 -0.57
C GLY A 688 11.18 -29.78 0.50
N ALA A 689 12.47 -29.78 0.14
CA ALA A 689 13.57 -29.64 1.08
C ALA A 689 13.75 -28.19 1.53
N ASP A 690 13.64 -27.25 0.59
CA ASP A 690 13.62 -25.81 0.80
C ASP A 690 12.21 -25.30 1.12
N ASP A 691 11.22 -25.76 0.34
CA ASP A 691 9.79 -25.38 0.34
C ASP A 691 8.92 -26.56 0.87
N ASP A 692 8.69 -26.72 2.18
CA ASP A 692 9.27 -25.97 3.30
C ASP A 692 9.78 -26.85 4.46
N ALA A 693 10.48 -27.95 4.15
CA ALA A 693 11.19 -28.69 5.20
C ALA A 693 12.26 -27.84 5.91
N SER A 694 12.75 -26.76 5.27
CA SER A 694 13.70 -25.81 5.83
C SER A 694 13.09 -24.99 6.99
N GLY A 695 11.90 -24.41 6.81
CA GLY A 695 11.16 -23.72 7.87
C GLY A 695 10.73 -24.63 9.03
N VAL A 696 10.31 -25.86 8.73
CA VAL A 696 9.98 -26.87 9.75
C VAL A 696 11.23 -27.27 10.57
N ALA A 697 12.41 -27.32 9.95
CA ALA A 697 13.66 -27.60 10.66
C ALA A 697 14.03 -26.51 11.68
N VAL A 698 13.76 -25.23 11.38
CA VAL A 698 13.92 -24.13 12.35
C VAL A 698 13.01 -24.33 13.56
N SER A 699 11.73 -24.63 13.34
CA SER A 699 10.77 -24.85 14.43
C SER A 699 11.15 -26.04 15.33
N LEU A 700 11.64 -27.14 14.74
CA LEU A 700 12.09 -28.32 15.48
C LEU A 700 13.39 -28.09 16.27
N GLU A 701 14.39 -27.42 15.68
CA GLU A 701 15.68 -27.18 16.35
C GLU A 701 15.54 -26.14 17.47
N LEU A 702 14.73 -25.09 17.30
CA LEU A 702 14.44 -24.13 18.36
C LEU A 702 13.63 -24.76 19.50
N ALA A 703 12.64 -25.61 19.19
CA ALA A 703 11.92 -26.37 20.22
C ALA A 703 12.87 -27.26 21.02
N ARG A 704 13.77 -27.99 20.34
CA ARG A 704 14.80 -28.83 20.99
C ARG A 704 15.63 -28.05 22.00
N ILE A 705 16.09 -26.85 21.63
CA ILE A 705 17.03 -26.07 22.43
C ILE A 705 16.31 -25.36 23.58
N MET A 706 15.25 -24.60 23.28
CA MET A 706 14.56 -23.74 24.24
C MET A 706 13.73 -24.54 25.26
N SER A 707 13.35 -25.79 24.97
CA SER A 707 12.62 -26.65 25.92
C SER A 707 13.52 -27.41 26.90
N GLN A 708 14.84 -27.24 26.86
CA GLN A 708 15.75 -27.97 27.77
C GLN A 708 15.61 -27.50 29.23
N PRO A 709 15.60 -28.41 30.22
CA PRO A 709 15.53 -28.05 31.63
C PRO A 709 16.68 -27.20 32.16
N THR A 710 17.83 -27.19 31.46
CA THR A 710 19.02 -26.40 31.78
C THR A 710 18.82 -24.89 31.65
N TYR A 711 17.92 -24.47 30.76
CA TYR A 711 17.56 -23.07 30.60
C TYR A 711 16.34 -22.71 31.48
N PRO A 712 16.21 -21.46 31.97
CA PRO A 712 14.97 -20.99 32.57
C PRO A 712 13.81 -21.06 31.57
N ARG A 713 12.58 -21.00 32.06
CA ARG A 713 11.41 -20.85 31.19
C ARG A 713 11.28 -19.36 30.80
N PRO A 714 10.94 -19.04 29.55
CA PRO A 714 10.67 -17.66 29.15
C PRO A 714 9.45 -17.11 29.90
N ARG A 715 9.25 -15.79 29.91
CA ARG A 715 8.09 -15.18 30.57
C ARG A 715 6.78 -15.48 29.83
N ALA A 716 6.74 -15.14 28.54
CA ALA A 716 5.65 -15.49 27.64
C ALA A 716 5.79 -16.94 27.15
N SER A 717 4.70 -17.50 26.61
CA SER A 717 4.77 -18.82 25.97
C SER A 717 5.25 -18.71 24.52
N ILE A 718 5.89 -19.77 24.02
CA ILE A 718 6.33 -19.88 22.63
C ILE A 718 5.71 -21.13 22.01
N ALA A 719 5.02 -21.00 20.88
CA ALA A 719 4.54 -22.13 20.08
C ALA A 719 5.45 -22.36 18.88
N PHE A 720 6.07 -23.53 18.83
CA PHE A 720 6.79 -24.05 17.67
C PHE A 720 5.81 -24.90 16.85
N VAL A 721 5.68 -24.60 15.56
CA VAL A 721 4.59 -25.14 14.73
C VAL A 721 5.13 -25.70 13.43
N ALA A 722 4.57 -26.84 13.00
CA ALA A 722 4.61 -27.27 11.62
C ALA A 722 3.18 -27.24 11.07
N VAL A 723 2.90 -26.35 10.11
CA VAL A 723 1.55 -26.17 9.54
C VAL A 723 1.33 -27.01 8.28
N ALA A 724 0.06 -27.31 7.97
CA ALA A 724 -0.33 -28.09 6.81
C ALA A 724 -1.18 -27.31 5.81
N GLY A 725 -1.03 -27.58 4.53
CA GLY A 725 -1.90 -27.08 3.47
C GLY A 725 -1.64 -25.63 3.09
N GLU A 726 -0.40 -25.13 3.22
CA GLU A 726 0.03 -23.89 2.56
C GLU A 726 -0.29 -24.01 1.07
N GLU A 727 0.21 -25.09 0.48
CA GLU A 727 0.29 -25.33 -0.96
C GLU A 727 -1.08 -25.43 -1.62
N GLN A 728 -2.08 -25.78 -0.83
CA GLN A 728 -3.46 -25.95 -1.26
C GLN A 728 -4.34 -24.74 -0.92
N GLY A 729 -3.89 -23.80 -0.08
CA GLY A 729 -4.64 -22.56 0.20
C GLY A 729 -4.42 -21.92 1.58
N LEU A 730 -3.28 -22.08 2.24
CA LEU A 730 -2.99 -21.62 3.61
C LEU A 730 -3.92 -22.23 4.69
N TYR A 731 -4.44 -23.44 4.46
CA TYR A 731 -5.55 -24.00 5.24
C TYR A 731 -5.22 -24.21 6.74
N GLY A 732 -4.04 -24.74 7.06
CA GLY A 732 -3.56 -24.96 8.43
C GLY A 732 -3.35 -23.65 9.16
N ALA A 733 -2.49 -22.77 8.62
CA ALA A 733 -2.27 -21.44 9.19
C ALA A 733 -3.56 -20.63 9.38
N GLN A 734 -4.53 -20.73 8.45
CA GLN A 734 -5.85 -20.11 8.61
C GLN A 734 -6.65 -20.74 9.75
N TYR A 735 -6.69 -22.06 9.86
CA TYR A 735 -7.35 -22.75 10.97
C TYR A 735 -6.71 -22.41 12.32
N LEU A 736 -5.38 -22.39 12.40
CA LEU A 736 -4.64 -22.09 13.62
C LEU A 736 -4.83 -20.63 14.08
N ALA A 737 -4.73 -19.67 13.16
CA ALA A 737 -4.98 -18.26 13.46
C ALA A 737 -6.43 -18.04 13.95
N GLN A 738 -7.42 -18.66 13.30
CA GLN A 738 -8.82 -18.62 13.75
C GLN A 738 -9.03 -19.32 15.11
N ARG A 739 -8.36 -20.44 15.36
CA ARG A 739 -8.39 -21.14 16.66
C ARG A 739 -7.88 -20.24 17.79
N TYR A 740 -6.75 -19.56 17.58
CA TYR A 740 -6.20 -18.63 18.57
C TYR A 740 -7.10 -17.41 18.78
N ALA A 741 -7.65 -16.81 17.72
CA ALA A 741 -8.59 -15.70 17.82
C ALA A 741 -9.87 -16.09 18.58
N ASN A 742 -10.48 -17.24 18.23
CA ASN A 742 -11.68 -17.76 18.90
C ASN A 742 -11.44 -18.13 20.37
N ALA A 743 -10.24 -18.61 20.71
CA ALA A 743 -9.82 -18.87 22.08
C ALA A 743 -9.43 -17.60 22.86
N SER A 744 -9.46 -16.41 22.22
CA SER A 744 -8.96 -15.14 22.79
C SER A 744 -7.50 -15.21 23.26
N ILE A 745 -6.68 -16.02 22.57
CA ILE A 745 -5.24 -16.11 22.83
C ILE A 745 -4.55 -14.86 22.25
N ASN A 746 -3.83 -14.16 23.11
CA ASN A 746 -3.05 -12.98 22.75
C ASN A 746 -1.74 -13.39 22.07
N VAL A 747 -1.78 -13.55 20.75
CA VAL A 747 -0.58 -13.72 19.92
C VAL A 747 0.02 -12.34 19.65
N GLU A 748 1.12 -12.02 20.33
CA GLU A 748 1.78 -10.70 20.22
C GLU A 748 2.77 -10.62 19.04
N GLY A 749 3.19 -11.77 18.50
CA GLY A 749 4.04 -11.85 17.31
C GLY A 749 4.08 -13.26 16.73
N MET A 750 4.06 -13.35 15.41
CA MET A 750 4.20 -14.59 14.66
C MET A 750 5.25 -14.44 13.56
N PHE A 751 6.13 -15.43 13.44
CA PHE A 751 7.09 -15.54 12.34
C PHE A 751 6.84 -16.84 11.57
N THR A 752 6.69 -16.75 10.25
CA THR A 752 6.86 -17.95 9.40
C THR A 752 8.21 -17.91 8.71
N ASN A 753 8.84 -19.06 8.60
CA ASN A 753 9.98 -19.32 7.74
C ASN A 753 9.42 -20.12 6.58
N ASP A 754 9.60 -19.63 5.35
CA ASP A 754 8.93 -20.16 4.16
C ASP A 754 9.86 -19.84 2.98
N ILE A 755 10.53 -20.89 2.50
CA ILE A 755 11.67 -20.90 1.58
C ILE A 755 12.86 -20.14 2.17
N ILE A 756 13.67 -20.83 2.98
CA ILE A 756 14.83 -20.29 3.69
C ILE A 756 16.09 -21.17 3.54
N GLY A 757 16.07 -22.09 2.57
CA GLY A 757 17.07 -23.14 2.38
C GLY A 757 18.37 -22.67 1.76
N SER A 758 18.35 -21.65 0.89
CA SER A 758 19.51 -21.27 0.07
C SER A 758 19.89 -19.78 0.21
N PRO A 759 21.18 -19.43 0.11
CA PRO A 759 21.61 -18.05 -0.14
C PRO A 759 21.84 -17.74 -1.63
N ARG A 760 21.70 -18.72 -2.53
CA ARG A 760 22.13 -18.67 -3.94
C ARG A 760 20.99 -18.32 -4.89
N ALA A 761 21.30 -17.50 -5.90
CA ALA A 761 20.40 -17.22 -7.01
C ALA A 761 20.41 -18.32 -8.09
N ASP A 762 19.42 -18.24 -8.98
CA ASP A 762 19.24 -19.15 -10.13
C ASP A 762 20.33 -19.05 -11.20
N ASP A 763 21.15 -17.99 -11.16
CA ASP A 763 22.33 -17.79 -12.01
C ASP A 763 23.53 -18.69 -11.63
N GLY A 764 23.50 -19.33 -10.45
CA GLY A 764 24.56 -20.19 -9.94
C GLY A 764 25.87 -19.48 -9.56
N VAL A 765 25.86 -18.15 -9.46
CA VAL A 765 27.05 -17.30 -9.18
C VAL A 765 26.79 -16.29 -8.07
N THR A 766 25.59 -15.73 -7.98
CA THR A 766 25.20 -14.76 -6.95
C THR A 766 24.80 -15.48 -5.67
N GLU A 767 25.41 -15.10 -4.54
CA GLU A 767 25.19 -15.73 -3.23
C GLU A 767 25.24 -14.66 -2.13
N ASP A 768 24.23 -14.62 -1.25
CA ASP A 768 24.13 -13.71 -0.10
C ASP A 768 24.08 -14.50 1.23
N PRO A 769 25.18 -15.17 1.64
CA PRO A 769 25.18 -16.18 2.72
C PRO A 769 24.97 -15.61 4.13
N HIS A 770 24.90 -14.28 4.25
CA HIS A 770 24.73 -13.53 5.49
C HIS A 770 23.55 -12.55 5.41
N THR A 771 22.55 -12.78 4.56
CA THR A 771 21.33 -11.95 4.52
C THR A 771 20.07 -12.79 4.42
N ILE A 772 19.07 -12.51 5.26
CA ILE A 772 17.70 -13.04 5.17
C ILE A 772 16.72 -11.89 4.90
N ARG A 773 15.70 -12.10 4.05
CA ARG A 773 14.62 -11.11 3.83
C ARG A 773 13.54 -11.31 4.88
N LEU A 774 13.02 -10.22 5.45
CA LEU A 774 11.90 -10.22 6.39
C LEU A 774 10.75 -9.36 5.86
N PHE A 775 9.69 -9.99 5.38
CA PHE A 775 8.51 -9.31 4.85
C PHE A 775 7.59 -8.85 5.99
N ALA A 776 7.34 -7.54 6.05
CA ALA A 776 6.54 -6.89 7.07
C ALA A 776 5.49 -5.95 6.47
N GLN A 777 4.22 -6.33 6.60
CA GLN A 777 3.08 -5.55 6.09
C GLN A 777 3.04 -4.16 6.74
N GLY A 778 2.78 -3.13 5.93
CA GLY A 778 2.38 -1.81 6.43
C GLY A 778 0.96 -1.84 6.96
N LEU A 779 0.04 -1.16 6.27
CA LEU A 779 -1.38 -1.10 6.63
C LEU A 779 -1.98 -2.50 6.91
N PRO A 780 -2.70 -2.69 8.05
CA PRO A 780 -3.42 -3.92 8.32
C PRO A 780 -4.49 -4.25 7.26
N PRO A 781 -4.94 -5.52 7.14
CA PRO A 781 -6.03 -5.89 6.26
C PRO A 781 -7.34 -5.12 6.56
N LEU A 782 -8.14 -4.87 5.53
CA LEU A 782 -9.34 -4.00 5.61
C LEU A 782 -10.44 -4.49 6.57
N GLY A 783 -10.41 -5.76 7.00
CA GLY A 783 -11.33 -6.32 7.99
C GLY A 783 -10.86 -6.20 9.44
N VAL A 784 -9.58 -5.84 9.66
CA VAL A 784 -8.92 -5.84 10.98
C VAL A 784 -8.93 -4.44 11.60
N GLU A 785 -8.48 -3.44 10.87
CA GLU A 785 -8.42 -2.05 11.34
C GLU A 785 -9.69 -1.29 10.92
N ASN A 786 -10.41 -0.70 11.88
CA ASN A 786 -11.60 0.08 11.57
C ASN A 786 -11.25 1.37 10.80
N ALA A 787 -12.22 1.91 10.05
CA ALA A 787 -12.01 3.07 9.18
C ALA A 787 -11.39 4.28 9.91
N THR A 788 -11.78 4.55 11.15
CA THR A 788 -11.28 5.69 11.94
C THR A 788 -9.84 5.49 12.43
N ALA A 789 -9.48 4.28 12.85
CA ALA A 789 -8.10 3.95 13.20
C ALA A 789 -7.18 4.05 11.97
N ARG A 790 -7.65 3.56 10.82
CA ARG A 790 -6.96 3.63 9.54
C ARG A 790 -6.80 5.07 9.02
N GLU A 791 -7.86 5.88 9.10
CA GLU A 791 -7.84 7.30 8.72
C GLU A 791 -6.87 8.10 9.60
N ARG A 792 -6.88 7.86 10.91
CA ARG A 792 -5.89 8.44 11.84
C ARG A 792 -4.47 8.04 11.46
N ARG A 793 -4.23 6.74 11.17
CA ARG A 793 -2.92 6.24 10.73
C ARG A 793 -2.42 6.95 9.48
N LEU A 794 -3.27 7.13 8.47
CA LEU A 794 -2.94 7.86 7.23
C LEU A 794 -2.69 9.35 7.50
N THR A 795 -3.41 9.96 8.44
CA THR A 795 -3.25 11.39 8.78
C THR A 795 -1.94 11.68 9.51
N ILE A 796 -1.41 10.71 10.28
CA ILE A 796 -0.16 10.87 11.05
C ILE A 796 1.07 10.22 10.38
N GLY A 797 0.96 9.69 9.16
CA GLY A 797 2.06 8.98 8.48
C GLY A 797 2.48 7.65 9.15
N GLY A 798 1.54 7.01 9.86
CA GLY A 798 1.78 5.82 10.67
C GLY A 798 1.70 4.49 9.91
N GLU A 799 1.76 4.50 8.57
CA GLU A 799 1.76 3.29 7.74
C GLU A 799 3.09 2.52 7.85
N ASN A 800 4.15 3.20 8.31
CA ASN A 800 5.43 2.57 8.61
C ASN A 800 5.52 2.01 10.04
N ASP A 801 4.54 2.31 10.90
CA ASP A 801 4.58 2.05 12.35
C ASP A 801 3.44 1.14 12.79
N THR A 802 3.18 0.13 11.96
CA THR A 802 2.23 -0.94 12.23
C THR A 802 2.88 -2.04 13.08
N PRO A 803 2.10 -2.85 13.81
CA PRO A 803 2.66 -3.89 14.69
C PRO A 803 3.64 -4.83 13.98
N ALA A 804 3.33 -5.27 12.75
CA ALA A 804 4.20 -6.12 11.95
C ALA A 804 5.54 -5.44 11.59
N ARG A 805 5.56 -4.14 11.30
CA ARG A 805 6.80 -3.39 11.05
C ARG A 805 7.60 -3.16 12.33
N ASN A 806 6.94 -2.94 13.46
CA ASN A 806 7.61 -2.83 14.75
C ASN A 806 8.24 -4.17 15.19
N LEU A 807 7.55 -5.29 14.93
CA LEU A 807 8.11 -6.64 15.08
C LEU A 807 9.40 -6.80 14.23
N ALA A 808 9.37 -6.39 12.96
CA ALA A 808 10.54 -6.46 12.08
C ALA A 808 11.69 -5.50 12.47
N ARG A 809 11.39 -4.32 13.07
CA ARG A 809 12.40 -3.45 13.68
C ARG A 809 13.12 -4.15 14.83
N LEU A 810 12.36 -4.78 15.72
CA LEU A 810 12.92 -5.51 16.85
C LEU A 810 13.80 -6.67 16.39
N VAL A 811 13.36 -7.46 15.40
CA VAL A 811 14.20 -8.54 14.81
C VAL A 811 15.56 -7.98 14.38
N LYS A 812 15.57 -6.86 13.64
CA LYS A 812 16.83 -6.24 13.21
C LYS A 812 17.70 -5.79 14.39
N GLU A 813 17.09 -5.18 15.41
CA GLU A 813 17.78 -4.67 16.59
C GLU A 813 18.40 -5.76 17.48
N VAL A 814 17.78 -6.94 17.58
CA VAL A 814 18.24 -8.04 18.45
C VAL A 814 18.98 -9.17 17.72
N ALA A 815 18.93 -9.22 16.38
CA ALA A 815 19.48 -10.31 15.59
C ALA A 815 20.62 -9.94 14.64
N GLU A 816 20.90 -8.66 14.36
CA GLU A 816 22.08 -8.27 13.55
C GLU A 816 23.35 -8.16 14.42
N ASN A 817 23.90 -9.31 14.82
CA ASN A 817 25.07 -9.40 15.68
C ASN A 817 25.94 -10.64 15.38
N GLU A 818 27.10 -10.75 16.03
CA GLU A 818 28.06 -11.85 15.80
C GLU A 818 27.52 -13.22 16.22
N ALA A 819 26.59 -13.28 17.19
CA ALA A 819 26.01 -14.54 17.66
C ALA A 819 25.07 -15.20 16.63
N THR A 820 24.38 -14.41 15.80
CA THR A 820 23.62 -14.94 14.65
C THR A 820 24.49 -15.10 13.40
N GLY A 821 25.44 -14.17 13.19
CA GLY A 821 26.23 -14.08 11.96
C GLY A 821 25.41 -13.71 10.71
N MET A 822 24.28 -13.02 10.88
CA MET A 822 23.29 -12.78 9.83
C MET A 822 22.77 -11.33 9.82
N ASN A 823 22.57 -10.76 8.64
CA ASN A 823 21.87 -9.49 8.43
C ASN A 823 20.40 -9.72 8.07
N VAL A 824 19.54 -8.78 8.45
CA VAL A 824 18.08 -8.82 8.23
C VAL A 824 17.65 -7.67 7.33
N SER A 825 17.27 -8.03 6.11
CA SER A 825 16.75 -7.11 5.09
C SER A 825 15.23 -7.00 5.22
N VAL A 826 14.74 -5.98 5.93
CA VAL A 826 13.30 -5.75 6.11
C VAL A 826 12.67 -5.26 4.81
N VAL A 827 11.72 -6.03 4.29
CA VAL A 827 10.96 -5.72 3.08
C VAL A 827 9.59 -5.17 3.50
N TYR A 828 9.34 -3.89 3.20
CA TYR A 828 8.14 -3.15 3.59
C TYR A 828 6.86 -3.50 2.80
N ARG A 829 6.64 -4.79 2.53
CA ARG A 829 5.51 -5.35 1.77
C ARG A 829 4.91 -6.53 2.54
N LEU A 830 3.68 -6.91 2.18
CA LEU A 830 3.09 -8.14 2.69
C LEU A 830 3.90 -9.37 2.24
N ASP A 831 4.31 -9.40 0.97
CA ASP A 831 5.06 -10.51 0.37
C ASP A 831 5.67 -10.05 -0.98
N ARG A 832 6.27 -11.02 -1.67
CA ARG A 832 6.66 -11.03 -3.09
C ARG A 832 5.42 -10.92 -3.99
N TYR A 833 5.62 -10.54 -5.25
CA TYR A 833 4.51 -10.46 -6.21
C TYR A 833 3.96 -11.86 -6.52
N LEU A 834 2.63 -11.97 -6.65
CA LEU A 834 1.90 -13.21 -6.97
C LEU A 834 2.02 -14.39 -5.98
N ARG A 835 2.83 -14.28 -4.92
CA ARG A 835 3.02 -15.31 -3.88
C ARG A 835 2.22 -14.99 -2.61
N GLY A 836 2.30 -15.89 -1.63
CA GLY A 836 1.73 -15.78 -0.28
C GLY A 836 2.49 -16.70 0.68
N GLY A 837 2.05 -16.76 1.94
CA GLY A 837 2.62 -17.62 2.98
C GLY A 837 1.86 -17.50 4.30
N ASP A 838 2.23 -18.32 5.28
CA ASP A 838 1.48 -18.57 6.53
C ASP A 838 1.34 -17.39 7.49
N HIS A 839 2.09 -16.30 7.31
CA HIS A 839 1.90 -15.07 8.10
C HIS A 839 0.60 -14.34 7.72
N ARG A 840 0.04 -14.58 6.52
CA ARG A 840 -1.16 -13.87 6.04
C ARG A 840 -2.41 -14.14 6.86
N PRO A 841 -2.79 -15.39 7.19
CA PRO A 841 -4.00 -15.63 7.97
C PRO A 841 -3.89 -15.11 9.42
N PHE A 842 -2.67 -15.02 9.98
CA PHE A 842 -2.44 -14.35 11.26
C PHE A 842 -2.69 -12.84 11.16
N LEU A 843 -2.17 -12.18 10.12
CA LEU A 843 -2.45 -10.76 9.84
C LEU A 843 -3.95 -10.50 9.61
N GLU A 844 -4.65 -11.42 8.92
CA GLU A 844 -6.10 -11.34 8.69
C GLU A 844 -6.94 -11.62 9.94
N ALA A 845 -6.45 -12.44 10.88
CA ALA A 845 -7.01 -12.63 12.21
C ALA A 845 -6.71 -11.45 13.17
N GLY A 846 -5.84 -10.52 12.77
CA GLY A 846 -5.49 -9.31 13.51
C GLY A 846 -4.23 -9.42 14.38
N PHE A 847 -3.47 -10.51 14.25
CA PHE A 847 -2.21 -10.70 14.97
C PHE A 847 -1.02 -10.06 14.21
N PRO A 848 0.00 -9.51 14.90
CA PRO A 848 1.23 -9.07 14.25
C PRO A 848 1.99 -10.28 13.70
N ALA A 849 2.25 -10.32 12.39
CA ALA A 849 3.05 -11.38 11.80
C ALA A 849 4.00 -10.88 10.70
N ALA A 850 5.09 -11.62 10.49
CA ALA A 850 6.10 -11.37 9.47
C ALA A 850 6.65 -12.69 8.90
N ARG A 851 7.27 -12.64 7.72
CA ARG A 851 7.79 -13.83 7.02
C ARG A 851 9.28 -13.70 6.70
N PHE A 852 10.07 -14.71 7.06
CA PHE A 852 11.44 -14.89 6.59
C PHE A 852 11.47 -15.69 5.28
N THR A 853 12.28 -15.22 4.32
CA THR A 853 12.54 -15.90 3.05
C THR A 853 13.96 -15.58 2.57
N GLU A 854 14.61 -16.54 1.93
CA GLU A 854 15.93 -16.41 1.31
C GLU A 854 16.07 -15.18 0.39
N PRO A 855 17.29 -14.62 0.20
CA PRO A 855 17.51 -13.38 -0.54
C PRO A 855 17.16 -13.48 -2.03
N HIS A 856 17.56 -14.60 -2.64
CA HIS A 856 17.36 -14.94 -4.05
C HIS A 856 16.73 -16.32 -4.09
N GLU A 857 15.77 -16.52 -5.00
CA GLU A 857 15.08 -17.80 -5.11
C GLU A 857 15.31 -18.43 -6.47
N ASP A 858 15.62 -19.73 -6.49
CA ASP A 858 15.64 -20.51 -7.74
C ASP A 858 14.32 -21.24 -7.95
N TYR A 859 13.53 -20.77 -8.93
CA TYR A 859 12.28 -21.42 -9.36
C TYR A 859 12.46 -22.82 -9.94
N ALA A 860 13.70 -23.29 -10.16
CA ALA A 860 13.98 -24.70 -10.47
C ALA A 860 13.90 -25.62 -9.24
N HIS A 861 14.01 -25.06 -8.04
CA HIS A 861 14.15 -25.77 -6.76
C HIS A 861 12.98 -25.54 -5.79
N GLN A 862 11.86 -25.00 -6.29
CA GLN A 862 10.57 -24.91 -5.60
C GLN A 862 9.44 -25.28 -6.59
N HIS A 863 8.39 -25.97 -6.14
CA HIS A 863 7.19 -26.29 -6.95
C HIS A 863 7.50 -26.89 -8.34
N GLN A 864 8.48 -27.80 -8.41
CA GLN A 864 8.96 -28.42 -9.65
C GLN A 864 9.00 -29.95 -9.57
N ASP A 865 8.69 -30.60 -10.68
CA ASP A 865 8.85 -32.05 -10.83
C ASP A 865 10.33 -32.42 -10.80
N VAL A 866 10.70 -33.45 -10.03
CA VAL A 866 12.09 -33.93 -9.94
C VAL A 866 12.54 -34.52 -11.28
N ARG A 867 13.48 -33.85 -11.96
CA ARG A 867 13.98 -34.25 -13.29
C ARG A 867 15.33 -33.60 -13.62
N VAL A 868 16.08 -34.20 -14.54
CA VAL A 868 17.20 -33.55 -15.24
C VAL A 868 16.72 -33.13 -16.63
N ASP A 869 16.96 -31.88 -17.02
CA ASP A 869 16.78 -31.47 -18.42
C ASP A 869 17.82 -32.16 -19.32
N PRO A 870 17.41 -32.99 -20.30
CA PRO A 870 18.34 -33.74 -21.14
C PRO A 870 19.14 -32.87 -22.14
N GLN A 871 18.80 -31.59 -22.31
CA GLN A 871 19.49 -30.65 -23.20
C GLN A 871 20.50 -29.78 -22.45
N THR A 872 20.10 -29.23 -21.30
CA THR A 872 20.95 -28.31 -20.51
C THR A 872 21.71 -29.01 -19.38
N GLY A 873 21.24 -30.17 -18.93
CA GLY A 873 21.74 -30.83 -17.73
C GLY A 873 21.28 -30.19 -16.42
N LYS A 874 20.45 -29.13 -16.43
CA LYS A 874 19.95 -28.53 -15.18
C LYS A 874 19.05 -29.54 -14.45
N GLN A 875 19.37 -29.78 -13.18
CA GLN A 875 18.52 -30.51 -12.25
C GLN A 875 17.38 -29.59 -11.80
N TYR A 876 16.18 -30.16 -11.72
CA TYR A 876 14.95 -29.52 -11.25
C TYR A 876 14.33 -30.34 -10.12
N GLY A 877 13.47 -29.69 -9.36
CA GLY A 877 12.85 -30.25 -8.17
C GLY A 877 13.55 -29.72 -6.92
N ASP A 878 12.76 -29.62 -5.87
CA ASP A 878 13.22 -29.21 -4.55
C ASP A 878 13.88 -30.41 -3.86
N LEU A 879 15.21 -30.39 -3.77
CA LEU A 879 16.04 -31.48 -3.26
C LEU A 879 17.01 -30.98 -2.18
N PRO A 880 17.33 -31.80 -1.15
CA PRO A 880 18.23 -31.40 -0.06
C PRO A 880 19.63 -30.97 -0.48
N GLU A 881 20.09 -31.33 -1.69
CA GLU A 881 21.39 -30.93 -2.25
C GLU A 881 21.45 -29.44 -2.66
N PHE A 882 20.31 -28.75 -2.73
CA PHE A 882 20.24 -27.31 -2.99
C PHE A 882 20.17 -26.44 -1.72
N CYS A 883 19.90 -27.05 -0.57
CA CYS A 883 19.89 -26.35 0.71
C CYS A 883 21.31 -26.14 1.27
N ASP A 884 21.59 -24.95 1.81
CA ASP A 884 22.75 -24.67 2.65
C ASP A 884 22.35 -24.75 4.13
N PHE A 885 22.68 -25.87 4.77
CA PHE A 885 22.29 -26.13 6.16
C PHE A 885 22.95 -25.17 7.17
N GLU A 886 24.07 -24.54 6.83
CA GLU A 886 24.72 -23.52 7.66
C GLU A 886 24.01 -22.15 7.51
N TYR A 887 23.51 -21.85 6.31
CA TYR A 887 22.61 -20.71 6.09
C TYR A 887 21.31 -20.87 6.88
N VAL A 888 20.63 -22.02 6.79
CA VAL A 888 19.43 -22.32 7.59
C VAL A 888 19.74 -22.26 9.09
N ALA A 889 20.92 -22.70 9.54
CA ALA A 889 21.35 -22.55 10.93
C ALA A 889 21.48 -21.08 11.36
N ARG A 890 21.96 -20.19 10.49
CA ARG A 890 21.97 -18.74 10.76
C ARG A 890 20.54 -18.16 10.82
N VAL A 891 19.63 -18.61 9.95
CA VAL A 891 18.20 -18.21 10.00
C VAL A 891 17.53 -18.69 11.29
N ALA A 892 17.83 -19.91 11.74
CA ALA A 892 17.38 -20.41 13.04
C ALA A 892 17.89 -19.55 14.20
N ARG A 893 19.16 -19.09 14.17
CA ARG A 893 19.68 -18.17 15.18
C ARG A 893 18.99 -16.80 15.16
N VAL A 894 18.64 -16.25 14.00
CA VAL A 894 17.84 -15.01 13.89
C VAL A 894 16.45 -15.18 14.53
N ASN A 895 15.75 -16.27 14.22
CA ASN A 895 14.46 -16.60 14.83
C ASN A 895 14.61 -16.77 16.36
N GLY A 896 15.62 -17.50 16.81
CA GLY A 896 15.91 -17.72 18.23
C GLY A 896 16.16 -16.41 18.99
N ALA A 897 16.98 -15.52 18.44
CA ALA A 897 17.24 -14.20 19.02
C ALA A 897 15.98 -13.35 19.15
N ALA A 898 15.16 -13.29 18.09
CA ALA A 898 13.91 -12.54 18.09
C ALA A 898 12.89 -13.10 19.09
N LEU A 899 12.63 -14.41 19.04
CA LEU A 899 11.66 -15.09 19.90
C LEU A 899 12.06 -15.02 21.38
N TRP A 900 13.33 -15.25 21.70
CA TRP A 900 13.79 -15.23 23.09
C TRP A 900 13.72 -13.82 23.71
N SER A 901 14.12 -12.80 22.95
CA SER A 901 14.04 -11.40 23.39
C SER A 901 12.59 -10.96 23.61
N LEU A 902 11.68 -11.28 22.66
CA LEU A 902 10.23 -11.04 22.81
C LEU A 902 9.63 -11.77 24.00
N ALA A 903 9.94 -13.06 24.15
CA ALA A 903 9.34 -13.89 25.18
C ALA A 903 9.83 -13.56 26.59
N ASN A 904 10.97 -12.89 26.73
CA ASN A 904 11.51 -12.43 28.02
C ASN A 904 11.34 -10.93 28.29
N SER A 905 10.97 -10.12 27.28
CA SER A 905 10.52 -8.74 27.54
C SER A 905 9.21 -8.74 28.32
N ALA A 906 8.93 -7.66 29.04
CA ALA A 906 7.57 -7.34 29.46
C ALA A 906 6.67 -7.10 28.22
N GLY A 907 5.36 -7.30 28.39
CA GLY A 907 4.39 -7.02 27.32
C GLY A 907 4.41 -5.56 26.88
N ALA A 908 3.84 -5.26 25.72
CA ALA A 908 3.84 -3.90 25.17
C ALA A 908 2.99 -2.91 26.01
N PRO A 909 3.38 -1.62 26.09
CA PRO A 909 2.53 -0.56 26.62
C PRO A 909 1.20 -0.47 25.83
N ARG A 910 0.10 -0.19 26.53
CA ARG A 910 -1.24 -0.12 25.94
C ARG A 910 -1.73 1.32 25.83
N ASN A 911 -2.73 1.54 24.97
CA ASN A 911 -3.42 2.84 24.83
C ASN A 911 -2.46 4.05 24.75
N VAL A 912 -1.36 3.89 24.03
CA VAL A 912 -0.36 4.92 23.76
C VAL A 912 -1.04 6.11 23.07
N ARG A 913 -0.85 7.30 23.65
CA ARG A 913 -1.52 8.56 23.29
C ARG A 913 -0.50 9.69 23.30
N VAL A 914 -0.69 10.67 22.43
CA VAL A 914 0.07 11.93 22.40
C VAL A 914 -0.88 13.11 22.64
N ASN A 915 -0.42 14.13 23.35
CA ASN A 915 -1.20 15.33 23.58
C ASN A 915 -1.24 16.21 22.31
N THR A 916 -2.44 16.43 21.79
CA THR A 916 -2.70 17.31 20.63
C THR A 916 -3.62 18.48 20.99
N THR A 917 -3.92 18.70 22.28
CA THR A 917 -4.86 19.74 22.73
C THR A 917 -4.26 21.15 22.74
N ALA A 918 -2.94 21.25 22.74
CA ALA A 918 -2.20 22.50 22.69
C ALA A 918 -1.17 22.48 21.55
N LEU A 919 -0.99 23.62 20.90
CA LEU A 919 0.09 23.83 19.93
C LEU A 919 1.39 24.08 20.70
N SER A 920 2.21 23.03 20.86
CA SER A 920 3.57 23.11 21.40
C SER A 920 4.55 22.33 20.51
N ASN A 921 5.82 22.73 20.55
CA ASN A 921 6.94 21.96 20.03
C ASN A 921 7.34 20.82 20.97
N ASP A 922 6.91 20.86 22.23
CA ASP A 922 7.03 19.71 23.13
C ASP A 922 6.04 18.61 22.73
N SER A 923 6.40 17.37 23.07
CA SER A 923 5.54 16.20 22.89
C SER A 923 5.30 15.52 24.23
N THR A 924 4.08 15.64 24.74
CA THR A 924 3.62 14.91 25.93
C THR A 924 2.93 13.62 25.52
N PHE A 925 3.35 12.51 26.10
CA PHE A 925 2.82 11.17 25.84
C PHE A 925 2.18 10.58 27.10
N TYR A 926 1.19 9.71 26.89
CA TYR A 926 0.51 8.93 27.92
C TYR A 926 0.39 7.48 27.46
N TRP A 927 0.49 6.53 28.38
CA TRP A 927 0.19 5.13 28.11
C TRP A 927 -0.41 4.45 29.33
N ASP A 928 -0.99 3.28 29.10
CA ASP A 928 -1.44 2.37 30.13
C ASP A 928 -0.42 1.22 30.24
N PRO A 929 -0.19 0.65 31.43
CA PRO A 929 0.72 -0.49 31.59
C PRO A 929 0.33 -1.73 30.77
N PRO A 930 1.25 -2.67 30.56
CA PRO A 930 1.01 -3.92 29.81
C PRO A 930 -0.15 -4.76 30.36
N VAL A 931 -0.57 -5.77 29.59
CA VAL A 931 -1.58 -6.75 30.05
C VAL A 931 -1.00 -7.53 31.24
N GLY A 932 -1.53 -7.26 32.43
CA GLY A 932 -1.05 -7.86 33.69
C GLY A 932 -0.45 -6.87 34.69
N GLY A 933 -0.23 -5.61 34.29
CA GLY A 933 0.25 -4.54 35.18
C GLY A 933 1.76 -4.24 35.06
N GLU A 934 2.27 -3.46 36.01
CA GLU A 934 3.66 -2.97 36.04
C GLU A 934 4.65 -3.90 36.75
N GLU A 935 4.20 -5.00 37.38
CA GLU A 935 5.07 -5.94 38.13
C GLU A 935 6.22 -6.56 37.30
N ALA A 936 6.17 -6.40 35.98
CA ALA A 936 7.15 -6.87 35.01
C ALA A 936 8.03 -5.76 34.41
N VAL A 937 7.80 -4.49 34.78
CA VAL A 937 8.32 -3.31 34.08
C VAL A 937 9.26 -2.53 34.99
N ASP A 938 10.55 -2.51 34.66
CA ASP A 938 11.58 -1.76 35.41
C ASP A 938 11.71 -0.30 34.94
N GLY A 939 11.05 0.04 33.82
CA GLY A 939 10.92 1.38 33.31
C GLY A 939 10.31 1.40 31.90
N TYR A 940 10.20 2.59 31.33
CA TYR A 940 9.79 2.79 29.94
C TYR A 940 10.88 3.55 29.19
N GLU A 941 10.96 3.27 27.88
CA GLU A 941 11.82 3.96 26.95
C GLU A 941 10.97 4.63 25.88
N VAL A 942 11.24 5.91 25.61
CA VAL A 942 10.76 6.61 24.43
C VAL A 942 11.82 6.48 23.34
N VAL A 943 11.54 5.66 22.34
CA VAL A 943 12.35 5.56 21.12
C VAL A 943 11.85 6.56 20.09
N PHE A 944 12.76 7.13 19.30
CA PHE A 944 12.36 8.03 18.21
C PHE A 944 13.26 7.90 16.98
N ARG A 945 12.77 8.43 15.87
CA ARG A 945 13.45 8.43 14.57
C ARG A 945 12.96 9.57 13.68
N ALA A 946 13.79 10.06 12.77
CA ALA A 946 13.34 10.93 11.69
C ALA A 946 12.21 10.26 10.88
N THR A 947 11.27 11.04 10.37
CA THR A 947 10.05 10.51 9.70
C THR A 947 10.37 9.58 8.52
N ASN A 948 11.47 9.85 7.81
CA ASN A 948 12.01 9.06 6.70
C ASN A 948 12.93 7.89 7.12
N ALA A 949 13.37 7.82 8.37
CA ALA A 949 14.31 6.78 8.83
C ALA A 949 13.57 5.44 9.04
N PRO A 950 14.04 4.32 8.49
CA PRO A 950 13.32 3.04 8.57
C PRO A 950 13.26 2.42 9.98
N PHE A 951 14.27 2.67 10.81
CA PHE A 951 14.48 2.06 12.14
C PHE A 951 14.57 3.12 13.24
N TRP A 952 14.47 2.71 14.50
CA TRP A 952 14.69 3.60 15.66
C TRP A 952 16.16 4.01 15.72
N THR A 953 16.43 5.32 15.76
CA THR A 953 17.79 5.87 15.75
C THR A 953 18.24 6.30 17.15
N ASP A 954 17.29 6.65 18.02
CA ASP A 954 17.56 7.27 19.32
C ASP A 954 16.57 6.76 20.38
N VAL A 955 17.00 6.81 21.64
CA VAL A 955 16.25 6.33 22.80
C VAL A 955 16.40 7.27 24.00
N ILE A 956 15.33 7.42 24.78
CA ILE A 956 15.26 8.17 26.03
C ILE A 956 14.71 7.24 27.10
N ASP A 957 15.51 6.90 28.11
CA ASP A 957 15.01 6.26 29.34
C ASP A 957 14.22 7.30 30.14
N VAL A 958 12.95 6.98 30.44
CA VAL A 958 12.05 7.85 31.20
C VAL A 958 11.68 7.25 32.57
N GLY A 959 12.28 6.12 32.94
CA GLY A 959 12.00 5.40 34.18
C GLY A 959 10.58 4.85 34.25
N LEU A 960 10.14 4.49 35.46
CA LEU A 960 8.80 3.92 35.68
C LEU A 960 7.75 5.03 35.80
N VAL A 961 7.32 5.55 34.65
CA VAL A 961 6.27 6.58 34.51
C VAL A 961 5.20 6.15 33.50
N ASN A 962 4.01 6.75 33.55
CA ASN A 962 2.95 6.56 32.54
C ASN A 962 2.61 7.85 31.76
N GLU A 963 3.33 8.94 32.04
CA GLU A 963 3.27 10.22 31.36
C GLU A 963 4.70 10.79 31.27
N VAL A 964 5.07 11.35 30.12
CA VAL A 964 6.33 12.10 29.96
C VAL A 964 6.17 13.21 28.92
N THR A 965 6.89 14.32 29.12
CA THR A 965 7.03 15.39 28.12
C THR A 965 8.47 15.43 27.62
N VAL A 966 8.64 15.41 26.30
CA VAL A 966 9.95 15.50 25.62
C VAL A 966 10.01 16.82 24.84
N ASP A 967 11.13 17.54 24.96
CA ASP A 967 11.47 18.78 24.22
C ASP A 967 11.85 18.47 22.75
N LEU A 968 10.95 17.79 22.04
CA LEU A 968 11.13 17.38 20.65
C LEU A 968 9.77 17.24 19.97
N SER A 969 9.57 17.90 18.82
CA SER A 969 8.24 17.95 18.20
C SER A 969 7.87 16.67 17.44
N LYS A 970 6.69 16.14 17.79
CA LYS A 970 5.89 15.13 17.08
C LYS A 970 5.62 15.44 15.61
N ASP A 971 5.85 16.67 15.17
CA ASP A 971 5.72 17.06 13.76
C ASP A 971 7.01 16.75 12.96
N ASN A 972 8.15 16.59 13.65
CA ASN A 972 9.47 16.42 13.03
C ASN A 972 10.02 14.98 13.10
N VAL A 973 9.57 14.18 14.08
CA VAL A 973 10.03 12.80 14.32
C VAL A 973 8.86 11.86 14.63
N VAL A 974 9.04 10.57 14.34
CA VAL A 974 8.15 9.51 14.83
C VAL A 974 8.65 9.04 16.19
N PHE A 975 7.73 8.87 17.14
CA PHE A 975 7.99 8.32 18.46
C PHE A 975 7.35 6.95 18.63
N GLY A 976 7.98 6.11 19.44
CA GLY A 976 7.41 4.89 20.02
C GLY A 976 7.69 4.84 21.52
N ILE A 977 6.83 4.18 22.28
CA ILE A 977 7.12 3.85 23.68
C ILE A 977 7.21 2.33 23.80
N ARG A 978 8.29 1.85 24.41
CA ARG A 978 8.49 0.44 24.75
C ARG A 978 8.70 0.27 26.25
N THR A 979 8.34 -0.90 26.74
CA THR A 979 8.75 -1.33 28.08
C THR A 979 10.24 -1.59 28.09
N ARG A 980 10.92 -1.10 29.13
CA ARG A 980 12.23 -1.59 29.52
C ARG A 980 12.04 -2.57 30.67
N THR A 981 12.22 -3.83 30.39
CA THR A 981 12.58 -4.80 31.43
C THR A 981 14.09 -4.66 31.58
N LEU A 982 14.59 -4.48 32.80
CA LEU A 982 15.94 -4.93 33.09
C LEU A 982 15.93 -6.40 32.68
N ALA A 983 16.87 -6.83 31.84
CA ALA A 983 17.03 -8.26 31.64
C ALA A 983 17.04 -8.90 33.05
N ALA A 984 16.27 -9.97 33.25
CA ALA A 984 16.54 -10.86 34.36
C ALA A 984 17.99 -11.28 34.13
N ALA A 985 18.91 -10.57 34.79
CA ALA A 985 20.29 -10.59 34.36
C ALA A 985 20.72 -12.04 34.51
N GLY A 986 21.13 -12.68 33.42
CA GLY A 986 21.85 -13.94 33.51
C GLY A 986 23.02 -13.65 34.44
N LEU A 987 22.91 -14.18 35.67
CA LEU A 987 23.26 -13.44 36.90
C LEU A 987 24.49 -12.58 36.70
N ALA A 988 24.34 -11.25 36.68
CA ALA A 988 25.42 -10.36 36.24
C ALA A 988 26.64 -10.64 37.11
N GLN A 989 27.62 -11.28 36.49
CA GLN A 989 28.77 -11.83 37.19
C GLN A 989 29.48 -10.65 37.84
N ALA A 990 29.75 -10.75 39.14
CA ALA A 990 30.26 -9.62 39.90
C ALA A 990 31.50 -9.04 39.19
N PRO A 991 31.65 -7.69 39.12
CA PRO A 991 32.78 -7.06 38.42
C PRO A 991 34.12 -7.66 38.84
N GLU A 992 35.12 -7.71 37.95
CA GLU A 992 36.33 -8.51 38.18
C GLU A 992 37.00 -8.22 39.55
N GLY A 993 37.04 -9.25 40.40
CA GLY A 993 37.57 -9.17 41.77
C GLY A 993 36.58 -8.65 42.83
N TYR A 994 35.29 -8.54 42.52
CA TYR A 994 34.19 -8.36 43.47
C TYR A 994 33.48 -9.70 43.73
N ARG A 995 32.80 -9.81 44.88
CA ARG A 995 31.94 -10.93 45.28
C ARG A 995 30.53 -10.43 45.62
N THR A 996 29.51 -11.23 45.31
CA THR A 996 28.11 -10.92 45.63
C THR A 996 27.83 -11.33 47.08
N VAL A 997 27.51 -10.36 47.93
CA VAL A 997 27.35 -10.57 49.37
C VAL A 997 26.03 -10.03 49.90
N VAL A 998 25.62 -10.52 51.06
CA VAL A 998 24.71 -9.81 51.97
C VAL A 998 25.54 -9.29 53.15
N ILE A 999 25.30 -8.04 53.54
CA ILE A 999 26.06 -7.34 54.58
C ILE A 999 25.20 -7.26 55.84
N ALA A 1000 25.53 -8.06 56.86
CA ALA A 1000 24.79 -8.13 58.13
C ALA A 1000 25.44 -7.28 59.23
N THR A 1001 24.67 -6.87 60.24
CA THR A 1001 25.21 -6.10 61.38
C THR A 1001 25.85 -7.02 62.43
N ALA A 1002 26.94 -6.58 63.07
CA ALA A 1002 27.61 -7.32 64.16
C ALA A 1002 26.79 -7.45 65.47
N TRP A 1003 25.56 -6.91 65.50
CA TRP A 1003 24.63 -7.10 66.61
C TRP A 1003 23.72 -8.33 66.46
N ASP A 1004 23.28 -8.64 65.23
CA ASP A 1004 22.37 -9.74 64.88
C ASP A 1004 22.51 -10.01 63.37
N ASP A 1005 22.91 -11.23 62.99
CA ASP A 1005 23.15 -11.62 61.60
C ASP A 1005 21.85 -11.78 60.78
N ASN A 1006 20.70 -11.80 61.44
CA ASN A 1006 19.39 -11.81 60.80
C ASN A 1006 18.97 -10.42 60.29
N TYR A 1007 19.78 -9.36 60.52
CA TYR A 1007 19.51 -8.00 60.07
C TYR A 1007 20.63 -7.46 59.18
N VAL A 1008 20.24 -6.98 58.00
CA VAL A 1008 21.14 -6.74 56.88
C VAL A 1008 20.92 -5.38 56.22
N LEU A 1009 21.97 -4.90 55.56
CA LEU A 1009 22.02 -3.65 54.80
C LEU A 1009 21.13 -3.78 53.56
N GLN A 1010 20.08 -2.96 53.49
CA GLN A 1010 19.11 -2.98 52.41
C GLN A 1010 18.92 -1.57 51.82
N ALA A 1011 18.87 -1.45 50.50
CA ALA A 1011 18.34 -0.24 49.85
C ALA A 1011 16.80 -0.21 50.01
N ALA A 1012 16.23 0.89 50.53
CA ALA A 1012 14.79 0.99 50.74
C ALA A 1012 14.02 0.70 49.45
N ALA A 1013 13.13 -0.30 49.49
CA ALA A 1013 12.47 -0.85 48.33
C ALA A 1013 11.23 -0.02 47.91
N PRO A 1014 10.97 0.18 46.60
CA PRO A 1014 11.83 -0.19 45.47
C PRO A 1014 13.12 0.66 45.44
N ALA A 1015 14.24 0.03 45.14
CA ALA A 1015 15.54 0.70 45.13
C ALA A 1015 15.67 1.60 43.88
N GLN A 1016 15.82 2.90 44.10
CA GLN A 1016 16.00 3.91 43.05
C GLN A 1016 17.07 4.92 43.49
N SER A 1017 17.59 5.71 42.55
CA SER A 1017 18.57 6.77 42.87
C SER A 1017 17.97 7.78 43.87
N GLY A 1018 18.59 7.89 45.05
CA GLY A 1018 18.11 8.64 46.21
C GLY A 1018 17.45 7.79 47.31
N SER A 1019 17.17 6.49 47.10
CA SER A 1019 16.61 5.62 48.15
C SER A 1019 17.54 5.55 49.36
N ALA A 1020 16.97 5.66 50.57
CA ALA A 1020 17.71 5.54 51.82
C ALA A 1020 18.25 4.11 52.01
N VAL A 1021 19.42 3.97 52.62
CA VAL A 1021 19.92 2.67 53.06
C VAL A 1021 19.47 2.43 54.50
N ILE A 1022 18.86 1.28 54.71
CA ILE A 1022 18.21 0.88 55.96
C ILE A 1022 18.69 -0.50 56.40
N LEU A 1023 18.51 -0.79 57.69
CA LEU A 1023 18.57 -2.15 58.22
C LEU A 1023 17.21 -2.84 57.97
N SER A 1024 17.23 -4.07 57.46
CA SER A 1024 16.05 -4.93 57.36
C SER A 1024 16.38 -6.38 57.73
N SER A 1025 15.38 -7.10 58.22
CA SER A 1025 15.40 -8.55 58.37
C SER A 1025 15.78 -9.25 57.04
N LEU A 1026 16.66 -10.25 57.15
CA LEU A 1026 17.20 -11.05 56.04
C LEU A 1026 16.07 -11.79 55.30
N LYS A 1027 15.90 -11.47 54.02
CA LYS A 1027 14.87 -11.98 53.11
C LYS A 1027 15.44 -12.46 51.77
N ASN A 1028 16.74 -12.26 51.53
CA ASN A 1028 17.46 -12.58 50.28
C ASN A 1028 16.88 -11.88 49.03
N THR A 1029 16.21 -10.74 49.18
CA THR A 1029 15.70 -9.93 48.04
C THR A 1029 16.84 -9.23 47.29
N PRO A 1030 16.63 -8.74 46.06
CA PRO A 1030 17.66 -8.05 45.29
C PRO A 1030 18.25 -6.83 46.03
N GLU A 1031 17.43 -6.09 46.77
CA GLU A 1031 17.83 -4.87 47.49
C GLU A 1031 18.75 -5.13 48.69
N GLN A 1032 18.95 -6.39 49.07
CA GLN A 1032 19.85 -6.83 50.15
C GLN A 1032 21.21 -7.34 49.62
N ARG A 1033 21.39 -7.43 48.30
CA ARG A 1033 22.58 -8.01 47.66
C ARG A 1033 23.50 -6.90 47.16
N TRP A 1034 24.78 -7.00 47.48
CA TRP A 1034 25.78 -5.99 47.15
C TRP A 1034 26.99 -6.64 46.48
N TYR A 1035 27.60 -5.96 45.51
CA TYR A 1035 28.95 -6.29 45.06
C TYR A 1035 29.95 -5.65 46.02
N LEU A 1036 30.80 -6.48 46.63
CA LEU A 1036 31.83 -6.08 47.57
C LEU A 1036 33.21 -6.56 47.10
N LYS A 1037 34.22 -5.72 47.26
CA LYS A 1037 35.63 -6.09 47.15
C LYS A 1037 36.32 -5.84 48.50
N ASP A 1038 37.22 -6.71 48.92
CA ASP A 1038 37.97 -6.49 50.16
C ASP A 1038 39.04 -5.41 49.91
N GLY A 1039 39.24 -4.49 50.86
CA GLY A 1039 40.01 -3.27 50.65
C GLY A 1039 39.19 -2.17 49.98
N SER A 1040 39.74 -1.47 48.99
CA SER A 1040 39.03 -0.39 48.28
C SER A 1040 37.91 -0.98 47.40
N THR A 1041 36.69 -0.47 47.59
CA THR A 1041 35.45 -1.02 47.03
C THR A 1041 34.48 0.09 46.66
N LYS A 1042 33.73 -0.13 45.58
CA LYS A 1042 32.53 0.63 45.26
C LYS A 1042 31.34 -0.26 45.61
N LEU A 1043 30.64 0.03 46.71
CA LEU A 1043 29.52 -0.78 47.18
C LEU A 1043 28.30 -0.59 46.27
N GLN A 1044 28.27 -1.34 45.18
CA GLN A 1044 27.20 -1.36 44.19
C GLN A 1044 26.12 -2.35 44.62
N LEU A 1045 24.86 -1.94 44.52
CA LEU A 1045 23.71 -2.81 44.72
C LEU A 1045 23.62 -3.78 43.52
N ALA A 1046 23.63 -5.08 43.80
CA ALA A 1046 23.87 -6.12 42.79
C ALA A 1046 22.80 -6.11 41.67
N ASN A 1047 23.23 -6.33 40.42
CA ASN A 1047 22.41 -6.21 39.21
C ASN A 1047 21.78 -4.80 38.97
N THR A 1048 22.27 -3.73 39.60
CA THR A 1048 21.79 -2.34 39.35
C THR A 1048 22.95 -1.38 39.06
N THR A 1049 22.67 -0.19 38.55
CA THR A 1049 23.65 0.91 38.39
C THR A 1049 23.81 1.75 39.67
N LEU A 1050 23.25 1.32 40.81
CA LEU A 1050 23.20 2.10 42.03
C LEU A 1050 24.34 1.73 43.00
N CYS A 1051 25.03 2.75 43.53
CA CYS A 1051 26.12 2.65 44.48
C CYS A 1051 25.76 3.33 45.81
N LEU A 1052 26.28 2.79 46.91
CA LEU A 1052 26.22 3.40 48.24
C LEU A 1052 26.89 4.78 48.20
N ASP A 1053 26.13 5.82 48.51
CA ASP A 1053 26.54 7.21 48.39
C ASP A 1053 26.36 7.97 49.72
N ALA A 1054 27.46 8.58 50.16
CA ALA A 1054 27.59 9.36 51.38
C ALA A 1054 26.98 10.77 51.30
N GLY A 1055 26.50 11.19 50.14
CA GLY A 1055 26.01 12.54 49.89
C GLY A 1055 27.07 13.64 50.02
N THR A 1056 26.58 14.88 49.98
CA THR A 1056 27.38 16.10 50.15
C THR A 1056 27.44 16.59 51.60
N GLY A 1057 26.45 16.26 52.42
CA GLY A 1057 26.42 16.56 53.84
C GLY A 1057 27.17 15.50 54.66
N ARG A 1058 28.44 15.75 54.98
CA ARG A 1058 29.32 14.77 55.65
C ARG A 1058 29.43 15.00 57.17
N ASN A 1059 28.29 15.09 57.85
CA ASN A 1059 28.21 15.23 59.29
C ASN A 1059 27.83 13.90 59.95
N ASN A 1060 28.21 13.69 61.21
CA ASN A 1060 27.73 12.56 62.01
C ASN A 1060 26.19 12.54 62.04
N GLY A 1061 25.59 11.40 61.71
CA GLY A 1061 24.13 11.21 61.61
C GLY A 1061 23.53 11.50 60.24
N SER A 1062 24.34 11.81 59.21
CA SER A 1062 23.85 12.03 57.85
C SER A 1062 23.48 10.68 57.21
N PRO A 1063 22.26 10.50 56.66
CA PRO A 1063 21.81 9.20 56.15
C PRO A 1063 22.55 8.80 54.87
N LEU A 1064 22.84 7.50 54.74
CA LEU A 1064 23.31 6.91 53.49
C LEU A 1064 22.16 6.73 52.51
N THR A 1065 22.45 6.94 51.24
CA THR A 1065 21.53 6.70 50.13
C THR A 1065 22.20 5.81 49.08
N VAL A 1066 21.43 5.21 48.18
CA VAL A 1066 21.98 4.69 46.92
C VAL A 1066 21.79 5.71 45.81
N ARG A 1067 22.76 5.87 44.92
CA ARG A 1067 22.71 6.78 43.75
C ARG A 1067 23.42 6.15 42.56
N GLU A 1068 23.20 6.67 41.36
CA GLU A 1068 23.95 6.23 40.17
C GLU A 1068 25.46 6.17 40.43
N CYS A 1069 26.07 5.04 40.06
CA CYS A 1069 27.48 4.76 40.23
C CYS A 1069 28.33 5.68 39.33
N VAL A 1070 29.04 6.65 39.93
CA VAL A 1070 29.94 7.57 39.21
C VAL A 1070 31.39 7.27 39.56
N ASP A 1071 32.26 7.10 38.57
CA ASP A 1071 33.66 6.75 38.80
C ASP A 1071 34.47 7.96 39.30
N GLY A 1072 35.33 7.71 40.30
CA GLY A 1072 36.08 8.75 41.00
C GLY A 1072 35.25 9.64 41.94
N GLN A 1073 33.94 9.37 42.10
CA GLN A 1073 33.05 10.17 42.93
C GLN A 1073 33.37 9.99 44.43
N PRO A 1074 33.86 11.03 45.15
CA PRO A 1074 34.36 10.85 46.52
C PRO A 1074 33.28 10.61 47.59
N SER A 1075 32.00 10.52 47.22
CA SER A 1075 30.91 10.05 48.10
C SER A 1075 30.63 8.55 47.96
N GLN A 1076 31.23 7.87 46.97
CA GLN A 1076 30.98 6.46 46.63
C GLN A 1076 32.22 5.57 46.74
N ASN A 1077 33.38 6.14 47.09
CA ASN A 1077 34.62 5.40 47.32
C ASN A 1077 34.64 4.90 48.76
N TRP A 1078 34.62 3.59 48.95
CA TRP A 1078 34.61 2.97 50.27
C TRP A 1078 35.83 2.05 50.46
N VAL A 1079 36.15 1.74 51.70
CA VAL A 1079 37.11 0.71 52.09
C VAL A 1079 36.41 -0.26 53.04
N TYR A 1080 36.37 -1.54 52.68
CA TYR A 1080 36.00 -2.61 53.61
C TYR A 1080 37.28 -3.19 54.22
N ASN A 1081 37.50 -2.93 55.51
CA ASN A 1081 38.73 -3.31 56.21
C ASN A 1081 38.65 -4.69 56.88
N ALA A 1082 39.79 -5.18 57.37
CA ALA A 1082 39.88 -6.50 58.00
C ALA A 1082 39.09 -6.61 59.31
N GLU A 1083 38.76 -5.47 59.92
CA GLU A 1083 37.92 -5.34 61.11
C GLU A 1083 36.42 -5.42 60.78
N GLY A 1084 36.02 -5.41 59.50
CA GLY A 1084 34.62 -5.44 59.07
C GLY A 1084 33.92 -4.07 59.04
N GLN A 1085 34.68 -2.97 59.01
CA GLN A 1085 34.14 -1.62 58.88
C GLN A 1085 34.02 -1.21 57.41
N ILE A 1086 32.96 -0.49 57.07
CA ILE A 1086 32.76 0.17 55.78
C ILE A 1086 33.11 1.65 55.96
N VAL A 1087 34.30 2.04 55.51
CA VAL A 1087 34.91 3.36 55.72
C VAL A 1087 34.87 4.20 54.45
N LEU A 1088 34.46 5.46 54.53
CA LEU A 1088 34.45 6.40 53.40
C LEU A 1088 35.87 6.86 53.08
N ASP A 1089 36.34 6.60 51.85
CA ASP A 1089 37.67 7.01 51.39
C ASP A 1089 37.68 8.50 51.02
N GLN A 1090 38.14 9.33 51.97
CA GLN A 1090 38.17 10.79 51.82
C GLN A 1090 39.34 11.44 52.56
N ALA A 1091 39.76 12.61 52.06
CA ALA A 1091 40.63 13.53 52.77
C ALA A 1091 39.86 14.25 53.90
N GLY A 1092 39.96 13.76 55.14
CA GLY A 1092 39.25 14.32 56.28
C GLY A 1092 39.22 13.39 57.49
N PRO A 1093 38.34 13.63 58.48
CA PRO A 1093 38.06 12.64 59.51
C PRO A 1093 37.54 11.35 58.87
N GLN A 1094 38.00 10.20 59.36
CA GLN A 1094 37.52 8.89 58.91
C GLN A 1094 36.06 8.73 59.33
N LEU A 1095 35.21 8.44 58.35
CA LEU A 1095 33.77 8.31 58.50
C LEU A 1095 33.35 6.89 58.09
N CYS A 1096 32.52 6.26 58.89
CA CYS A 1096 32.09 4.87 58.77
C CYS A 1096 30.58 4.80 58.51
N ALA A 1097 30.11 3.74 57.83
CA ALA A 1097 28.71 3.36 57.85
C ALA A 1097 28.33 2.86 59.25
N ASP A 1098 27.38 3.54 59.88
CA ASP A 1098 26.92 3.36 61.26
C ASP A 1098 25.46 2.90 61.28
N LEU A 1099 25.20 1.83 62.05
CA LEU A 1099 23.84 1.48 62.45
C LEU A 1099 23.35 2.49 63.50
N TYR A 1100 22.45 3.39 63.10
CA TYR A 1100 22.03 4.54 63.91
C TYR A 1100 21.59 4.14 65.33
N PHE A 1101 22.36 4.59 66.32
CA PHE A 1101 22.21 4.27 67.76
C PHE A 1101 22.19 2.75 68.09
N GLY A 1102 22.70 1.89 67.23
CA GLY A 1102 22.66 0.42 67.41
C GLY A 1102 21.25 -0.16 67.39
N SER A 1103 20.27 0.51 66.74
CA SER A 1103 18.86 0.09 66.77
C SER A 1103 18.58 -1.07 65.80
N VAL A 1104 18.71 -2.31 66.30
CA VAL A 1104 18.43 -3.53 65.52
C VAL A 1104 16.92 -3.74 65.35
N ARG A 1105 16.37 -3.21 64.25
CA ARG A 1105 14.98 -3.41 63.79
C ARG A 1105 14.83 -3.00 62.32
N ASP A 1106 13.77 -3.50 61.68
CA ASP A 1106 13.40 -3.09 60.31
C ASP A 1106 13.25 -1.57 60.17
N ASN A 1107 13.74 -1.03 59.06
CA ASN A 1107 13.70 0.38 58.68
C ASN A 1107 14.53 1.34 59.58
N THR A 1108 15.48 0.83 60.38
CA THR A 1108 16.48 1.71 61.01
C THR A 1108 17.39 2.30 59.93
N PRO A 1109 17.58 3.63 59.86
CA PRO A 1109 18.46 4.24 58.86
C PRO A 1109 19.92 3.88 59.13
N ILE A 1110 20.68 3.65 58.05
CA ILE A 1110 22.13 3.61 58.12
C ILE A 1110 22.65 5.00 57.84
N VAL A 1111 23.55 5.48 58.71
CA VAL A 1111 24.08 6.84 58.65
C VAL A 1111 25.59 6.81 58.50
N ILE A 1112 26.17 7.98 58.31
CA ILE A 1112 27.59 8.22 58.41
C ILE A 1112 27.90 8.68 59.84
N TRP A 1113 28.91 8.09 60.46
CA TRP A 1113 29.44 8.56 61.74
C TRP A 1113 30.97 8.53 61.75
N GLN A 1114 31.60 9.30 62.64
CA GLN A 1114 33.04 9.25 62.81
C GLN A 1114 33.47 7.85 63.26
N CYS A 1115 34.40 7.22 62.54
CA CYS A 1115 34.85 5.87 62.83
C CYS A 1115 35.43 5.76 64.26
N ILE A 1116 34.81 4.89 65.07
CA ILE A 1116 35.28 4.53 66.41
C ILE A 1116 35.71 3.06 66.36
N ALA A 1117 36.98 2.80 66.73
CA ALA A 1117 37.53 1.45 66.74
C ALA A 1117 36.85 0.58 67.80
N GLY A 1118 36.38 -0.60 67.41
CA GLY A 1118 35.69 -1.55 68.30
C GLY A 1118 34.24 -1.20 68.63
N ASP A 1119 33.68 -0.11 68.09
CA ASP A 1119 32.25 0.19 68.20
C ASP A 1119 31.46 -0.73 67.27
N LYS A 1120 30.57 -1.54 67.85
CA LYS A 1120 29.74 -2.52 67.13
C LYS A 1120 28.82 -1.90 66.08
N ASN A 1121 28.44 -0.62 66.22
CA ASN A 1121 27.57 0.02 65.23
C ASN A 1121 28.25 0.22 63.88
N HIS A 1122 29.59 0.24 63.85
CA HIS A 1122 30.40 0.35 62.64
C HIS A 1122 30.83 -1.02 62.05
N LEU A 1123 30.46 -2.14 62.68
CA LEU A 1123 30.94 -3.48 62.31
C LEU A 1123 29.89 -4.24 61.51
N TRP A 1124 30.31 -4.74 60.36
CA TRP A 1124 29.49 -5.39 59.35
C TRP A 1124 30.14 -6.71 58.90
N SER A 1125 29.36 -7.79 58.80
CA SER A 1125 29.80 -9.08 58.28
C SER A 1125 29.25 -9.30 56.87
N ALA A 1126 30.15 -9.48 55.90
CA ALA A 1126 29.79 -9.76 54.51
C ALA A 1126 29.82 -11.27 54.21
N ALA A 1127 28.64 -11.89 54.11
CA ALA A 1127 28.47 -13.29 53.76
C ALA A 1127 28.22 -13.46 52.26
N ASP A 1128 28.91 -14.41 51.61
CA ASP A 1128 28.75 -14.67 50.18
C ASP A 1128 27.37 -15.27 49.87
N VAL A 1129 26.72 -14.75 48.83
CA VAL A 1129 25.51 -15.35 48.28
C VAL A 1129 25.95 -16.47 47.33
N THR A 1130 25.86 -17.73 47.77
CA THR A 1130 25.99 -18.88 46.88
C THR A 1130 24.86 -18.84 45.85
N VAL A 1131 25.25 -18.63 44.59
CA VAL A 1131 24.38 -18.69 43.40
C VAL A 1131 24.01 -20.14 43.09
#